data_AF-A0A1E5DZC5-F1
#
_entry.id   AF-A0A1E5DZC5-F1
#
_cell.length_a   1.000
_cell.length_b   1.000
_cell.length_c   1.000
_cell.angle_alpha   90.00
_cell.angle_beta   90.00
_cell.angle_gamma   90.00
#
_symmetry.space_group_name_H-M   'P 1'
#
loop_
_entity.id
_entity.type
_entity.pdbx_description
1 polymer ?
#
loop_
_entity_poly.entity_id
_entity_poly.type
_entity_poly.pdbx_seq_one_letter_code
_entity_poly.pdbx_strand_id
1 'polypeptide(L)'
;MILKKSLLSLSIIFLMAGCNTSDEDSNINTNNETATSSESKDNTQSTDSKESTNSGSTSGGSTPSTGSESDNDTDTSTPIVATEHIVPNLPTAILTVPDVTCTEVFRSTSDLEDAVSKEMEPGTTLCLADGSYSDLEITYGGMGTQDKPIKVAAENPGKAILTGDVQIIMGGQYTQLQGLVFDGATTSSSNLISTRFGTHDLCNHCRITEIAVLNVDTHLGITSGDTSSGEWIHIFGQNNWLDHSIISGKTTASPMISFNRWVDSEWDDETKQAELAKNIIVYKNYIANRAPSEGKMFAGSSDNNYEAIRTGLSETHHFDANSLIVGNLFENIQGEAEVVSNKGTNNVISYNTIRNSYGSLTTRHGNSAKIENNFIFGDGYPFAGGLRIVDGNHSIVNNYISGARYKNTSHHGGIVILGSDGASDGDNGYQQVTNVHIANNTIVDSVNSLNIDGGGKSKQPNTVYLANNLIDKAIGPVITEAARGLPPTSTVVGNIIHGQSFSDDNAVPLGTSGFEFISAGLTMSHDGLYRPSLNTPNLDVVSNYEKGSFSAVIKDMDGEDRLELTMAGADEHLESTDTRSLKPLQYQDVGPIHYQLEKPVGIIQTEALTNVGFDDQLTGWTYSDASIVTDDLSFSRSASLEIGGSGYASQAITLTPNTRYSVSAFVKGPAQFAVNGVGSQGFNNTSNEYSWVNWEFHSGSVEHSELTLSLSENIDRNTEIGDHQLTAFRSNSGTSEVWIKHADNDNGKGDVGSSGDTAFDSSGSARIRFRSATDDFSATPGLSQVVDNLQANTDYVFSLYYYDNKKDSSLSELDFGVKVVNGNALMGETIAEKTVHVRDLDDAPQGSVKTGFRKVEVAFNSGANTSVEIYALMRITDSSAIDLDSDIGSQTEVRVDEFALTYQGAPASDTKAYFDDILMIKRIEK
;
A
#
# COMPACT_ATOMS: atom_id res chain seq x y z
N MET A 1 -37.66 30.22 30.55
CA MET A 1 -36.94 30.66 31.77
C MET A 1 -36.67 29.42 32.60
N ILE A 2 -35.40 28.99 32.66
CA ILE A 2 -34.78 28.10 33.68
C ILE A 2 -35.18 26.60 33.61
N LEU A 3 -34.32 25.55 33.59
CA LEU A 3 -32.87 25.28 33.81
C LEU A 3 -32.58 23.90 33.10
N LYS A 4 -31.63 23.68 32.18
CA LYS A 4 -30.15 23.48 32.24
C LYS A 4 -29.62 22.09 32.69
N LYS A 5 -28.65 21.59 31.87
CA LYS A 5 -27.63 20.51 32.04
C LYS A 5 -28.05 19.11 31.55
N SER A 6 -27.25 18.31 30.82
CA SER A 6 -25.81 18.32 30.50
C SER A 6 -25.55 17.36 29.32
N LEU A 7 -24.94 17.82 28.22
CA LEU A 7 -24.24 16.95 27.25
C LEU A 7 -22.75 17.27 27.34
N LEU A 8 -21.95 16.26 27.66
CA LEU A 8 -20.50 16.27 27.49
C LEU A 8 -20.23 15.51 26.19
N SER A 9 -19.91 16.24 25.13
CA SER A 9 -19.36 15.71 23.88
C SER A 9 -17.84 15.68 24.02
N LEU A 10 -17.25 14.48 24.05
CA LEU A 10 -15.81 14.29 24.04
C LEU A 10 -15.38 14.07 22.59
N SER A 11 -14.85 15.13 21.96
CA SER A 11 -14.21 15.07 20.64
C SER A 11 -12.74 14.74 20.83
N ILE A 12 -12.29 13.60 20.33
CA ILE A 12 -10.86 13.25 20.22
C ILE A 12 -10.47 13.46 18.76
N ILE A 13 -9.74 14.55 18.52
CA ILE A 13 -9.06 14.84 17.26
C ILE A 13 -7.61 14.39 17.45
N PHE A 14 -7.16 13.40 16.69
CA PHE A 14 -5.74 13.04 16.61
C PHE A 14 -5.04 13.97 15.61
N LEU A 15 -4.18 14.86 16.12
CA LEU A 15 -3.15 15.55 15.34
C LEU A 15 -1.85 14.75 15.45
N MET A 16 -1.29 14.35 14.31
CA MET A 16 0.12 13.94 14.22
C MET A 16 0.98 15.19 14.05
N ALA A 17 1.89 15.42 14.99
CA ALA A 17 3.00 16.35 14.84
C ALA A 17 4.26 15.69 15.41
N GLY A 18 5.26 15.50 14.55
CA GLY A 18 6.59 15.07 14.95
C GLY A 18 7.31 16.16 15.76
N CYS A 19 8.21 15.74 16.64
CA CYS A 19 9.43 16.48 16.93
C CYS A 19 10.44 15.62 17.69
N ASN A 20 11.67 15.72 17.24
CA ASN A 20 12.88 15.15 17.82
C ASN A 20 13.34 15.93 19.07
N THR A 21 13.81 15.16 20.04
CA THR A 21 14.99 15.33 20.93
C THR A 21 15.53 16.71 21.28
N SER A 22 15.77 16.91 22.59
CA SER A 22 16.89 17.69 23.11
C SER A 22 17.47 16.99 24.35
N ASP A 23 18.74 16.60 24.26
CA ASP A 23 19.60 16.16 25.37
C ASP A 23 19.96 17.34 26.30
N GLU A 24 20.23 17.06 27.58
CA GLU A 24 21.38 17.63 28.29
C GLU A 24 21.73 16.83 29.58
N ASP A 25 22.96 16.29 29.57
CA ASP A 25 23.97 16.21 30.64
C ASP A 25 23.67 15.66 32.05
N SER A 26 24.36 14.57 32.44
CA SER A 26 25.67 14.67 33.13
C SER A 26 26.11 13.38 33.84
N ASN A 27 27.40 13.04 33.62
CA ASN A 27 28.38 12.24 34.38
C ASN A 27 27.97 11.50 35.68
N ILE A 28 28.48 10.26 35.87
CA ILE A 28 29.48 9.88 36.92
C ILE A 28 29.67 8.33 37.04
N ASN A 29 30.95 7.92 36.97
CA ASN A 29 31.66 6.78 37.58
C ASN A 29 31.20 5.30 37.53
N THR A 30 32.10 4.50 36.91
CA THR A 30 32.87 3.36 37.47
C THR A 30 32.28 2.51 38.60
N ASN A 31 32.11 1.20 38.36
CA ASN A 31 32.95 0.10 38.87
C ASN A 31 32.22 -1.24 38.80
N ASN A 32 32.99 -2.30 38.49
CA ASN A 32 32.98 -3.67 39.03
C ASN A 32 31.62 -4.28 39.48
N GLU A 33 31.29 -5.54 39.18
CA GLU A 33 32.06 -6.69 39.65
C GLU A 33 31.45 -8.00 39.11
N THR A 34 32.34 -8.95 38.79
CA THR A 34 32.24 -10.41 38.98
C THR A 34 31.09 -11.23 38.41
N ALA A 35 31.49 -12.07 37.45
CA ALA A 35 31.04 -13.43 37.27
C ALA A 35 31.17 -14.28 38.55
N THR A 36 30.25 -15.23 38.73
CA THR A 36 30.57 -16.56 39.25
C THR A 36 29.62 -17.62 38.70
N SER A 37 30.28 -18.67 38.23
CA SER A 37 29.85 -19.99 37.81
C SER A 37 28.96 -20.76 38.79
N SER A 38 28.16 -21.70 38.27
CA SER A 38 28.17 -23.07 38.78
C SER A 38 27.79 -24.11 37.71
N GLU A 39 28.67 -25.10 37.59
CA GLU A 39 28.58 -26.30 36.76
C GLU A 39 27.66 -27.36 37.39
N SER A 40 27.12 -28.27 36.56
CA SER A 40 27.26 -29.75 36.67
C SER A 40 26.46 -30.41 35.53
N LYS A 41 27.09 -31.12 34.58
CA LYS A 41 27.45 -32.58 34.59
C LYS A 41 26.20 -33.48 34.70
N ASP A 42 25.96 -34.51 33.91
CA ASP A 42 26.84 -35.39 33.13
C ASP A 42 26.03 -36.34 32.21
N ASN A 43 26.76 -37.03 31.31
CA ASN A 43 26.50 -38.34 30.65
C ASN A 43 25.72 -38.51 29.33
N THR A 44 26.49 -38.56 28.22
CA THR A 44 26.83 -39.74 27.35
C THR A 44 25.95 -41.03 27.41
N GLN A 45 25.75 -41.90 26.39
CA GLN A 45 26.44 -42.22 25.12
C GLN A 45 25.65 -43.28 24.29
N SER A 46 25.82 -43.27 22.94
CA SER A 46 25.88 -44.43 21.98
C SER A 46 24.58 -45.21 21.64
N THR A 47 24.35 -45.89 20.49
CA THR A 47 25.16 -46.34 19.32
C THR A 47 24.25 -46.90 18.18
N ASP A 48 24.71 -46.75 16.92
CA ASP A 48 24.69 -47.67 15.73
C ASP A 48 23.45 -48.44 15.19
N SER A 49 23.12 -48.27 13.89
CA SER A 49 23.49 -49.16 12.74
C SER A 49 22.46 -49.40 11.59
N LYS A 50 22.95 -49.18 10.35
CA LYS A 50 22.89 -49.96 9.07
C LYS A 50 21.61 -50.22 8.21
N GLU A 51 21.70 -49.73 6.96
CA GLU A 51 21.53 -50.34 5.61
C GLU A 51 20.46 -51.43 5.31
N SER A 52 19.68 -51.23 4.22
CA SER A 52 19.74 -52.12 3.03
C SER A 52 18.99 -51.58 1.80
N THR A 53 19.58 -51.83 0.63
CA THR A 53 19.12 -51.67 -0.76
C THR A 53 18.13 -52.77 -1.21
N ASN A 54 17.24 -52.53 -2.20
CA ASN A 54 17.35 -53.09 -3.58
C ASN A 54 16.11 -52.80 -4.48
N SER A 55 16.37 -52.89 -5.78
CA SER A 55 15.61 -52.53 -7.01
C SER A 55 14.72 -53.64 -7.63
N GLY A 56 13.92 -53.24 -8.65
CA GLY A 56 13.36 -54.10 -9.72
C GLY A 56 11.98 -53.63 -10.22
N SER A 57 11.81 -52.82 -11.28
CA SER A 57 11.90 -53.00 -12.76
C SER A 57 10.70 -53.67 -13.47
N THR A 58 10.43 -53.16 -14.69
CA THR A 58 9.60 -53.65 -15.84
C THR A 58 8.14 -53.18 -15.93
N SER A 59 7.52 -52.92 -17.09
CA SER A 59 7.90 -52.49 -18.46
C SER A 59 6.63 -52.53 -19.34
N GLY A 60 6.49 -51.63 -20.32
CA GLY A 60 5.62 -51.75 -21.50
C GLY A 60 4.38 -50.82 -21.47
N GLY A 61 3.99 -50.08 -22.50
CA GLY A 61 4.34 -50.10 -23.92
C GLY A 61 3.05 -50.16 -24.77
N SER A 62 2.89 -49.20 -25.68
CA SER A 62 2.00 -49.12 -26.88
C SER A 62 0.65 -48.38 -26.83
N THR A 63 0.61 -47.29 -27.61
CA THR A 63 -0.49 -46.54 -28.26
C THR A 63 -1.00 -47.27 -29.53
N PRO A 64 -1.94 -46.72 -30.34
CA PRO A 64 -3.23 -46.06 -30.04
C PRO A 64 -4.39 -46.65 -30.91
N SER A 65 -5.66 -46.31 -30.63
CA SER A 65 -6.77 -46.56 -31.58
C SER A 65 -7.90 -45.54 -31.42
N THR A 66 -8.20 -44.87 -32.52
CA THR A 66 -9.33 -43.98 -32.79
C THR A 66 -10.67 -44.72 -32.87
N GLY A 67 -11.76 -44.09 -32.42
CA GLY A 67 -13.13 -44.51 -32.71
C GLY A 67 -14.17 -43.65 -32.01
N SER A 68 -14.85 -42.81 -32.78
CA SER A 68 -16.06 -42.06 -32.40
C SER A 68 -17.28 -42.97 -32.30
N GLU A 69 -18.13 -42.78 -31.30
CA GLU A 69 -19.57 -42.50 -31.47
C GLU A 69 -20.27 -42.31 -30.11
N SER A 70 -21.32 -41.50 -30.18
CA SER A 70 -22.18 -40.96 -29.14
C SER A 70 -22.90 -41.99 -28.27
N ASP A 71 -23.05 -41.67 -26.98
CA ASP A 71 -24.31 -41.93 -26.29
C ASP A 71 -24.58 -40.87 -25.21
N ASN A 72 -25.81 -40.34 -25.25
CA ASN A 72 -26.42 -39.51 -24.23
C ASN A 72 -26.68 -40.39 -23.01
N ASP A 73 -26.08 -40.06 -21.87
CA ASP A 73 -26.66 -40.41 -20.57
C ASP A 73 -26.56 -39.21 -19.63
N THR A 74 -27.73 -38.75 -19.19
CA THR A 74 -27.90 -37.70 -18.19
C THR A 74 -27.58 -38.30 -16.83
N ASP A 75 -26.31 -38.26 -16.44
CA ASP A 75 -25.89 -38.56 -15.08
C ASP A 75 -25.88 -37.27 -14.25
N THR A 76 -26.96 -37.07 -13.50
CA THR A 76 -26.99 -36.16 -12.36
C THR A 76 -26.19 -36.78 -11.21
N SER A 77 -24.87 -36.70 -11.31
CA SER A 77 -23.99 -36.83 -10.17
C SER A 77 -23.02 -35.66 -10.18
N THR A 78 -23.27 -34.70 -9.27
CA THR A 78 -22.30 -33.66 -8.96
C THR A 78 -21.01 -34.36 -8.48
N PRO A 79 -19.84 -34.05 -9.06
CA PRO A 79 -18.61 -34.57 -8.51
C PRO A 79 -18.41 -33.90 -7.15
N ILE A 80 -18.46 -34.71 -6.08
CA ILE A 80 -17.96 -34.33 -4.77
C ILE A 80 -16.48 -34.02 -4.96
N VAL A 81 -16.13 -32.73 -4.97
CA VAL A 81 -14.74 -32.27 -5.06
C VAL A 81 -13.99 -32.78 -3.84
N ALA A 82 -12.82 -33.36 -4.11
CA ALA A 82 -11.97 -34.04 -3.14
C ALA A 82 -11.48 -33.10 -2.03
N THR A 83 -11.67 -33.57 -0.79
CA THR A 83 -10.89 -33.26 0.43
C THR A 83 -10.34 -31.83 0.54
N GLU A 84 -11.13 -30.94 1.15
CA GLU A 84 -10.60 -29.68 1.66
C GLU A 84 -9.45 -29.96 2.63
N HIS A 85 -8.27 -29.45 2.30
CA HIS A 85 -7.11 -29.46 3.19
C HIS A 85 -7.48 -28.76 4.49
N ILE A 86 -7.50 -29.53 5.57
CA ILE A 86 -8.04 -29.12 6.86
C ILE A 86 -7.18 -27.98 7.40
N VAL A 87 -7.62 -26.73 7.23
CA VAL A 87 -7.18 -25.66 8.13
C VAL A 87 -7.51 -26.16 9.53
N PRO A 88 -6.51 -26.27 10.44
CA PRO A 88 -6.77 -26.74 11.79
C PRO A 88 -7.90 -25.92 12.42
N ASN A 89 -8.91 -26.61 12.96
CA ASN A 89 -10.10 -26.04 13.60
C ASN A 89 -11.17 -25.43 12.68
N LEU A 90 -11.11 -25.60 11.35
CA LEU A 90 -12.25 -25.27 10.49
C LEU A 90 -13.39 -26.29 10.73
N PRO A 91 -14.60 -25.88 11.19
CA PRO A 91 -15.69 -26.81 11.48
C PRO A 91 -16.23 -27.45 10.20
N THR A 92 -16.38 -28.79 10.16
CA THR A 92 -16.92 -29.50 8.98
C THR A 92 -18.30 -28.98 8.53
N ALA A 93 -19.10 -28.45 9.46
CA ALA A 93 -20.43 -27.90 9.15
C ALA A 93 -20.40 -26.60 8.35
N ILE A 94 -19.26 -25.89 8.27
CA ILE A 94 -19.14 -24.69 7.42
C ILE A 94 -18.98 -25.04 5.93
N LEU A 95 -18.60 -26.28 5.63
CA LEU A 95 -18.37 -26.76 4.25
C LEU A 95 -19.66 -27.02 3.49
N THR A 96 -20.79 -26.99 4.20
CA THR A 96 -22.13 -27.18 3.65
C THR A 96 -23.00 -26.00 4.04
N VAL A 97 -23.85 -25.57 3.12
CA VAL A 97 -24.92 -24.61 3.41
C VAL A 97 -26.24 -25.38 3.51
N PRO A 98 -27.00 -25.29 4.62
CA PRO A 98 -28.29 -25.96 4.75
C PRO A 98 -29.34 -25.35 3.82
N ASP A 99 -30.24 -26.20 3.29
CA ASP A 99 -31.45 -25.74 2.61
C ASP A 99 -32.31 -24.85 3.52
N VAL A 100 -33.05 -23.92 2.91
CA VAL A 100 -34.04 -23.12 3.62
C VAL A 100 -35.36 -23.90 3.71
N THR A 101 -35.85 -24.12 4.93
CA THR A 101 -37.19 -24.67 5.18
C THR A 101 -37.98 -23.69 6.04
N CYS A 102 -38.90 -22.96 5.42
CA CYS A 102 -39.65 -21.90 6.08
C CYS A 102 -40.72 -22.46 7.02
N THR A 103 -40.76 -21.96 8.26
CA THR A 103 -41.91 -22.09 9.16
C THR A 103 -43.07 -21.25 8.64
N GLU A 104 -42.76 -20.02 8.20
CA GLU A 104 -43.70 -19.09 7.61
C GLU A 104 -43.02 -18.25 6.51
N VAL A 105 -43.81 -17.84 5.51
CA VAL A 105 -43.34 -17.06 4.36
C VAL A 105 -44.15 -15.78 4.26
N PHE A 106 -43.45 -14.64 4.23
CA PHE A 106 -43.99 -13.30 4.18
C PHE A 106 -43.83 -12.70 2.78
N ARG A 107 -44.77 -11.84 2.39
CA ARG A 107 -44.79 -11.15 1.09
C ARG A 107 -44.69 -9.63 1.23
N SER A 108 -44.35 -9.15 2.43
CA SER A 108 -44.06 -7.74 2.71
C SER A 108 -43.03 -7.66 3.85
N THR A 109 -42.27 -6.57 3.91
CA THR A 109 -41.30 -6.33 4.98
C THR A 109 -42.00 -6.05 6.30
N SER A 110 -43.07 -5.24 6.29
CA SER A 110 -43.90 -4.98 7.48
C SER A 110 -44.44 -6.25 8.15
N ASP A 111 -44.90 -7.25 7.38
CA ASP A 111 -45.40 -8.49 7.99
C ASP A 111 -44.26 -9.32 8.61
N LEU A 112 -43.06 -9.29 8.01
CA LEU A 112 -41.88 -9.93 8.58
C LEU A 112 -41.42 -9.20 9.86
N GLU A 113 -41.41 -7.87 9.84
CA GLU A 113 -41.07 -7.01 10.98
C GLU A 113 -41.97 -7.28 12.18
N ASP A 114 -43.29 -7.43 11.94
CA ASP A 114 -44.26 -7.79 12.98
C ASP A 114 -44.08 -9.22 13.52
N ALA A 115 -43.50 -10.13 12.72
CA ALA A 115 -43.34 -11.54 13.06
C ALA A 115 -42.02 -11.88 13.79
N VAL A 116 -40.96 -11.13 13.53
CA VAL A 116 -39.66 -11.34 14.20
C VAL A 116 -39.70 -10.87 15.66
N SER A 117 -38.88 -11.50 16.51
CA SER A 117 -38.66 -11.01 17.88
C SER A 117 -37.29 -11.44 18.40
N LYS A 118 -36.88 -10.86 19.54
CA LYS A 118 -35.62 -11.24 20.22
C LYS A 118 -35.66 -12.62 20.90
N GLU A 119 -36.84 -13.24 20.99
CA GLU A 119 -37.10 -14.46 21.76
C GLU A 119 -37.90 -15.48 20.93
N MET A 120 -37.44 -15.79 19.72
CA MET A 120 -38.06 -16.77 18.85
C MET A 120 -37.80 -18.21 19.33
N GLU A 121 -38.76 -19.10 19.09
CA GLU A 121 -38.63 -20.51 19.46
C GLU A 121 -37.55 -21.21 18.62
N PRO A 122 -36.76 -22.14 19.21
CA PRO A 122 -35.72 -22.88 18.47
C PRO A 122 -36.27 -23.61 17.24
N GLY A 123 -35.62 -23.43 16.09
CA GLY A 123 -36.03 -24.02 14.81
C GLY A 123 -36.98 -23.14 13.99
N THR A 124 -37.40 -21.99 14.51
CA THR A 124 -38.24 -21.04 13.76
C THR A 124 -37.44 -20.48 12.59
N THR A 125 -38.00 -20.60 11.38
CA THR A 125 -37.46 -20.01 10.16
C THR A 125 -38.52 -19.10 9.51
N LEU A 126 -38.28 -17.80 9.53
CA LEU A 126 -39.16 -16.81 8.89
C LEU A 126 -38.55 -16.36 7.57
N CYS A 127 -39.32 -16.44 6.47
CA CYS A 127 -38.80 -16.21 5.13
C CYS A 127 -39.48 -15.05 4.41
N LEU A 128 -38.74 -14.31 3.58
CA LEU A 128 -39.33 -13.47 2.52
C LEU A 128 -39.52 -14.29 1.25
N ALA A 129 -40.72 -14.21 0.65
CA ALA A 129 -40.99 -14.78 -0.66
C ALA A 129 -40.16 -14.11 -1.77
N ASP A 130 -40.07 -14.73 -2.94
CA ASP A 130 -39.48 -14.13 -4.13
C ASP A 130 -40.06 -12.74 -4.42
N GLY A 131 -39.21 -11.72 -4.54
CA GLY A 131 -39.65 -10.35 -4.77
C GLY A 131 -38.60 -9.29 -4.50
N SER A 132 -38.93 -8.06 -4.88
CA SER A 132 -38.20 -6.86 -4.50
C SER A 132 -38.95 -6.16 -3.38
N TYR A 133 -38.23 -5.80 -2.34
CA TYR A 133 -38.75 -5.19 -1.13
C TYR A 133 -37.97 -3.90 -0.85
N SER A 134 -38.68 -2.88 -0.40
CA SER A 134 -38.08 -1.63 0.07
C SER A 134 -38.29 -1.52 1.56
N ASP A 135 -37.25 -1.05 2.24
CA ASP A 135 -37.23 -0.76 3.68
C ASP A 135 -37.46 -2.00 4.55
N LEU A 136 -36.45 -2.38 5.34
CA LEU A 136 -36.54 -3.51 6.27
C LEU A 136 -35.69 -3.24 7.51
N GLU A 137 -36.34 -3.06 8.65
CA GLU A 137 -35.66 -2.93 9.94
C GLU A 137 -36.08 -4.08 10.87
N ILE A 138 -35.20 -5.08 11.03
CA ILE A 138 -35.50 -6.25 11.85
C ILE A 138 -34.49 -6.42 12.97
N THR A 139 -35.02 -6.73 14.16
CA THR A 139 -34.23 -7.16 15.32
C THR A 139 -34.75 -8.51 15.80
N TYR A 140 -33.94 -9.57 15.66
CA TYR A 140 -34.42 -10.94 15.89
C TYR A 140 -33.37 -11.86 16.51
N GLY A 141 -33.85 -12.92 17.17
CA GLY A 141 -32.97 -13.92 17.78
C GLY A 141 -33.71 -14.78 18.79
N GLY A 142 -32.96 -15.35 19.73
CA GLY A 142 -33.47 -16.20 20.80
C GLY A 142 -32.44 -17.26 21.19
N MET A 143 -32.90 -18.31 21.87
CA MET A 143 -32.03 -19.39 22.38
C MET A 143 -32.10 -20.62 21.48
N GLY A 144 -31.66 -20.48 20.22
CA GLY A 144 -31.57 -21.59 19.27
C GLY A 144 -30.58 -22.67 19.70
N THR A 145 -30.52 -23.74 18.92
CA THR A 145 -29.54 -24.84 19.12
C THR A 145 -28.91 -25.20 17.78
N GLN A 146 -27.78 -25.92 17.80
CA GLN A 146 -27.11 -26.37 16.58
C GLN A 146 -28.06 -27.13 15.62
N ASP A 147 -28.93 -27.99 16.15
CA ASP A 147 -29.88 -28.79 15.35
C ASP A 147 -31.16 -28.01 14.98
N LYS A 148 -31.46 -26.93 15.72
CA LYS A 148 -32.67 -26.11 15.55
C LYS A 148 -32.30 -24.63 15.67
N PRO A 149 -31.58 -24.08 14.68
CA PRO A 149 -31.24 -22.67 14.66
C PRO A 149 -32.50 -21.82 14.46
N ILE A 150 -32.42 -20.55 14.87
CA ILE A 150 -33.43 -19.53 14.54
C ILE A 150 -32.96 -18.84 13.26
N LYS A 151 -33.81 -18.69 12.25
CA LYS A 151 -33.40 -18.20 10.94
C LYS A 151 -34.35 -17.13 10.39
N VAL A 152 -33.78 -16.07 9.83
CA VAL A 152 -34.44 -15.22 8.82
C VAL A 152 -33.79 -15.50 7.47
N ALA A 153 -34.59 -15.73 6.44
CA ALA A 153 -34.08 -16.11 5.12
C ALA A 153 -34.90 -15.60 3.93
N ALA A 154 -34.36 -15.75 2.73
CA ALA A 154 -35.19 -15.81 1.51
C ALA A 154 -35.83 -17.20 1.40
N GLU A 155 -37.10 -17.29 0.98
CA GLU A 155 -37.78 -18.55 0.68
C GLU A 155 -37.00 -19.35 -0.37
N ASN A 156 -36.54 -18.66 -1.42
CA ASN A 156 -35.58 -19.16 -2.38
C ASN A 156 -34.35 -18.24 -2.35
N PRO A 157 -33.16 -18.73 -1.93
CA PRO A 157 -31.94 -17.93 -1.87
C PRO A 157 -31.66 -17.15 -3.17
N GLY A 158 -31.27 -15.89 -3.02
CA GLY A 158 -30.97 -14.99 -4.13
C GLY A 158 -32.17 -14.25 -4.73
N LYS A 159 -33.41 -14.57 -4.32
CA LYS A 159 -34.64 -14.03 -4.93
C LYS A 159 -35.43 -13.02 -4.09
N ALA A 160 -35.05 -12.81 -2.83
CA ALA A 160 -35.57 -11.72 -2.02
C ALA A 160 -34.55 -10.56 -2.05
N ILE A 161 -34.88 -9.52 -2.82
CA ILE A 161 -34.02 -8.36 -3.08
C ILE A 161 -34.49 -7.20 -2.21
N LEU A 162 -33.60 -6.69 -1.37
CA LEU A 162 -33.80 -5.58 -0.46
C LEU A 162 -33.17 -4.30 -1.01
N THR A 163 -33.95 -3.23 -0.99
CA THR A 163 -33.61 -1.86 -1.39
C THR A 163 -34.13 -0.89 -0.32
N GLY A 164 -33.88 0.41 -0.46
CA GLY A 164 -34.31 1.39 0.55
C GLY A 164 -33.52 1.23 1.85
N ASP A 165 -34.07 1.72 2.96
CA ASP A 165 -33.38 1.73 4.25
C ASP A 165 -33.44 0.36 4.94
N VAL A 166 -32.28 -0.27 5.16
CA VAL A 166 -32.20 -1.63 5.68
C VAL A 166 -31.29 -1.69 6.90
N GLN A 167 -31.79 -2.37 7.94
CA GLN A 167 -31.00 -2.74 9.11
C GLN A 167 -31.39 -4.13 9.60
N ILE A 168 -30.39 -4.96 9.85
CA ILE A 168 -30.56 -6.29 10.44
C ILE A 168 -29.74 -6.40 11.72
N ILE A 169 -30.45 -6.61 12.83
CA ILE A 169 -29.86 -6.86 14.14
C ILE A 169 -30.20 -8.29 14.57
N MET A 170 -29.16 -9.12 14.74
CA MET A 170 -29.32 -10.50 15.22
C MET A 170 -28.63 -10.71 16.58
N GLY A 171 -29.25 -11.48 17.47
CA GLY A 171 -28.73 -11.75 18.81
C GLY A 171 -29.05 -13.16 19.33
N GLY A 172 -28.58 -13.49 20.52
CA GLY A 172 -28.84 -14.77 21.17
C GLY A 172 -27.88 -15.88 20.78
N GLN A 173 -28.40 -17.09 20.57
CA GLN A 173 -27.62 -18.31 20.32
C GLN A 173 -28.13 -19.02 19.06
N TYR A 174 -27.22 -19.45 18.17
CA TYR A 174 -27.57 -20.19 16.95
C TYR A 174 -28.60 -19.48 16.07
N THR A 175 -28.45 -18.16 15.92
CA THR A 175 -29.27 -17.31 15.04
C THR A 175 -28.64 -17.20 13.66
N GLN A 176 -29.44 -17.21 12.59
CA GLN A 176 -28.96 -17.26 11.22
C GLN A 176 -29.64 -16.25 10.30
N LEU A 177 -28.86 -15.74 9.35
CA LEU A 177 -29.32 -14.94 8.21
C LEU A 177 -28.91 -15.67 6.92
N GLN A 178 -29.86 -15.92 6.01
CA GLN A 178 -29.55 -16.69 4.79
C GLN A 178 -30.24 -16.17 3.52
N GLY A 179 -29.48 -16.06 2.43
CA GLY A 179 -30.05 -16.03 1.08
C GLY A 179 -30.64 -14.68 0.62
N LEU A 180 -30.52 -13.60 1.41
CA LEU A 180 -31.02 -12.27 1.05
C LEU A 180 -30.03 -11.51 0.17
N VAL A 181 -30.54 -10.71 -0.76
CA VAL A 181 -29.75 -9.81 -1.63
C VAL A 181 -30.06 -8.38 -1.25
N PHE A 182 -29.04 -7.59 -0.89
CA PHE A 182 -29.12 -6.15 -0.64
C PHE A 182 -28.46 -5.46 -1.83
N ASP A 183 -29.22 -4.83 -2.73
CA ASP A 183 -28.66 -4.18 -3.92
C ASP A 183 -29.11 -2.73 -4.01
N GLY A 184 -28.17 -1.82 -3.79
CA GLY A 184 -28.46 -0.38 -3.73
C GLY A 184 -29.30 0.02 -2.52
N ALA A 185 -29.32 -0.80 -1.46
CA ALA A 185 -29.91 -0.42 -0.17
C ALA A 185 -29.13 0.74 0.46
N THR A 186 -29.74 1.37 1.47
CA THR A 186 -29.14 2.40 2.31
C THR A 186 -29.19 1.94 3.76
N THR A 187 -28.30 2.42 4.61
CA THR A 187 -28.43 2.26 6.06
C THR A 187 -28.39 3.62 6.75
N SER A 188 -29.50 4.00 7.39
CA SER A 188 -29.57 5.16 8.29
C SER A 188 -28.84 4.94 9.62
N SER A 189 -28.41 3.70 9.87
CA SER A 189 -27.63 3.30 11.04
C SER A 189 -26.15 3.13 10.71
N SER A 190 -25.31 3.02 11.74
CA SER A 190 -23.88 2.78 11.54
C SER A 190 -23.58 1.40 10.93
N ASN A 191 -24.52 0.43 10.90
CA ASN A 191 -24.24 -0.88 10.31
C ASN A 191 -25.44 -1.48 9.57
N LEU A 192 -25.22 -2.10 8.40
CA LEU A 192 -26.27 -2.84 7.69
C LEU A 192 -26.66 -4.11 8.45
N ILE A 193 -25.68 -4.89 8.91
CA ILE A 193 -25.87 -6.12 9.69
C ILE A 193 -25.03 -6.05 10.96
N SER A 194 -25.64 -6.30 12.12
CA SER A 194 -24.94 -6.40 13.40
C SER A 194 -25.38 -7.61 14.21
N THR A 195 -24.43 -8.25 14.91
CA THR A 195 -24.69 -9.48 15.67
C THR A 195 -24.75 -9.25 17.19
N ARG A 196 -25.45 -8.20 17.63
CA ARG A 196 -25.79 -7.95 19.04
C ARG A 196 -27.09 -7.18 19.19
N PHE A 197 -27.84 -7.39 20.25
CA PHE A 197 -28.94 -6.50 20.64
C PHE A 197 -28.47 -5.28 21.44
N GLY A 198 -27.29 -5.37 22.04
CA GLY A 198 -26.68 -4.31 22.84
C GLY A 198 -25.40 -4.81 23.51
N THR A 199 -24.80 -3.95 24.33
CA THR A 199 -23.67 -4.34 25.20
C THR A 199 -24.08 -5.51 26.11
N HIS A 200 -23.25 -6.55 26.20
CA HIS A 200 -23.51 -7.80 26.94
C HIS A 200 -24.67 -8.67 26.40
N ASP A 201 -25.29 -8.29 25.29
CA ASP A 201 -26.39 -9.03 24.67
C ASP A 201 -26.02 -9.37 23.21
N LEU A 202 -25.17 -10.39 23.08
CA LEU A 202 -24.44 -10.74 21.86
C LEU A 202 -25.08 -11.92 21.13
N CYS A 203 -24.78 -12.04 19.84
CA CYS A 203 -25.03 -13.27 19.08
C CYS A 203 -23.83 -14.20 19.21
N ASN A 204 -24.03 -15.45 19.63
CA ASN A 204 -22.99 -16.48 19.63
C ASN A 204 -23.44 -17.71 18.84
N HIS A 205 -22.49 -18.41 18.22
CA HIS A 205 -22.77 -19.54 17.32
C HIS A 205 -23.70 -19.17 16.15
N CYS A 206 -23.69 -17.89 15.75
CA CYS A 206 -24.55 -17.34 14.71
C CYS A 206 -23.91 -17.48 13.32
N ARG A 207 -24.73 -17.52 12.26
CA ARG A 207 -24.24 -17.71 10.89
C ARG A 207 -24.92 -16.73 9.93
N ILE A 208 -24.12 -15.98 9.18
CA ILE A 208 -24.53 -15.18 8.04
C ILE A 208 -24.01 -15.92 6.80
N THR A 209 -24.90 -16.38 5.93
CA THR A 209 -24.50 -17.19 4.77
C THR A 209 -25.32 -16.88 3.54
N GLU A 210 -24.70 -17.00 2.36
CA GLU A 210 -25.38 -16.80 1.07
C GLU A 210 -26.09 -15.46 0.91
N ILE A 211 -25.58 -14.42 1.54
CA ILE A 211 -26.07 -13.07 1.29
C ILE A 211 -25.29 -12.41 0.16
N ALA A 212 -25.90 -11.42 -0.50
CA ALA A 212 -25.19 -10.53 -1.40
C ALA A 212 -25.40 -9.08 -0.96
N VAL A 213 -24.33 -8.40 -0.53
CA VAL A 213 -24.33 -6.96 -0.17
C VAL A 213 -23.67 -6.19 -1.31
N LEU A 214 -24.49 -5.47 -2.09
CA LEU A 214 -24.10 -4.82 -3.32
C LEU A 214 -24.43 -3.33 -3.26
N ASN A 215 -23.43 -2.48 -3.50
CA ASN A 215 -23.62 -1.05 -3.75
C ASN A 215 -24.37 -0.26 -2.65
N VAL A 216 -24.35 -0.75 -1.40
CA VAL A 216 -25.03 -0.10 -0.29
C VAL A 216 -24.39 1.26 0.01
N ASP A 217 -25.23 2.28 0.23
CA ASP A 217 -24.82 3.67 0.51
C ASP A 217 -23.97 4.37 -0.57
N THR A 218 -23.92 3.84 -1.79
CA THR A 218 -23.05 4.37 -2.84
C THR A 218 -23.28 5.85 -3.15
N HIS A 219 -24.53 6.33 -2.98
CA HIS A 219 -24.94 7.72 -3.18
C HIS A 219 -24.46 8.71 -2.10
N LEU A 220 -24.02 8.25 -0.92
CA LEU A 220 -23.73 9.14 0.21
C LEU A 220 -22.37 9.83 0.11
N GLY A 221 -21.40 9.24 -0.60
CA GLY A 221 -20.07 9.83 -0.77
C GLY A 221 -19.32 10.12 0.54
N ILE A 222 -19.63 9.40 1.62
CA ILE A 222 -19.12 9.67 2.97
C ILE A 222 -17.63 9.31 3.08
N THR A 223 -16.83 10.23 3.60
CA THR A 223 -15.37 10.11 3.72
C THR A 223 -14.91 9.67 5.11
N SER A 224 -13.62 9.37 5.32
CA SER A 224 -13.11 8.87 6.61
C SER A 224 -13.09 9.91 7.73
N GLY A 225 -13.16 11.19 7.39
CA GLY A 225 -13.36 12.28 8.36
C GLY A 225 -14.79 12.38 8.88
N ASP A 226 -15.74 11.68 8.25
CA ASP A 226 -17.15 11.72 8.60
C ASP A 226 -17.55 10.47 9.41
N THR A 227 -18.02 10.73 10.63
CA THR A 227 -18.41 9.72 11.61
C THR A 227 -19.80 9.12 11.36
N SER A 228 -20.49 9.53 10.29
CA SER A 228 -21.79 8.98 9.89
C SER A 228 -21.68 7.67 9.11
N SER A 229 -20.49 7.33 8.61
CA SER A 229 -20.24 6.01 8.00
C SER A 229 -19.99 4.94 9.05
N GLY A 230 -20.36 3.71 8.73
CA GLY A 230 -19.91 2.56 9.51
C GLY A 230 -19.77 1.29 8.68
N GLU A 231 -19.70 0.16 9.37
CA GLU A 231 -19.37 -1.13 8.78
C GLU A 231 -20.59 -1.79 8.14
N TRP A 232 -20.44 -2.47 7.00
CA TRP A 232 -21.58 -3.20 6.44
C TRP A 232 -21.93 -4.41 7.33
N ILE A 233 -20.93 -5.18 7.75
CA ILE A 233 -21.13 -6.33 8.62
C ILE A 233 -20.27 -6.16 9.87
N HIS A 234 -20.91 -5.89 11.00
CA HIS A 234 -20.26 -5.70 12.29
C HIS A 234 -20.53 -6.91 13.18
N ILE A 235 -19.51 -7.75 13.33
CA ILE A 235 -19.60 -9.02 14.04
C ILE A 235 -19.17 -8.84 15.49
N PHE A 236 -20.13 -8.97 16.40
CA PHE A 236 -19.99 -9.09 17.85
C PHE A 236 -20.17 -10.55 18.30
N GLY A 237 -19.78 -10.86 19.53
CA GLY A 237 -19.94 -12.20 20.11
C GLY A 237 -19.00 -13.24 19.52
N GLN A 238 -19.23 -14.51 19.86
CA GLN A 238 -18.23 -15.57 19.69
C GLN A 238 -18.74 -16.73 18.85
N ASN A 239 -17.81 -17.39 18.14
CA ASN A 239 -18.08 -18.57 17.31
C ASN A 239 -19.05 -18.29 16.15
N ASN A 240 -19.04 -17.07 15.61
CA ASN A 240 -19.93 -16.67 14.51
C ASN A 240 -19.27 -16.89 13.15
N TRP A 241 -20.07 -17.24 12.15
CA TRP A 241 -19.62 -17.50 10.78
C TRP A 241 -20.19 -16.47 9.79
N LEU A 242 -19.35 -16.04 8.85
CA LEU A 242 -19.71 -15.33 7.64
C LEU A 242 -19.19 -16.14 6.45
N ASP A 243 -20.07 -16.76 5.68
CA ASP A 243 -19.64 -17.68 4.63
C ASP A 243 -20.44 -17.63 3.35
N HIS A 244 -19.84 -18.08 2.24
CA HIS A 244 -20.49 -18.23 0.93
C HIS A 244 -21.27 -16.98 0.49
N SER A 245 -20.75 -15.79 0.78
CA SER A 245 -21.45 -14.52 0.54
C SER A 245 -20.70 -13.65 -0.45
N ILE A 246 -21.42 -12.69 -1.05
CA ILE A 246 -20.88 -11.64 -1.91
C ILE A 246 -20.96 -10.31 -1.16
N ILE A 247 -19.85 -9.59 -1.06
CA ILE A 247 -19.78 -8.28 -0.41
C ILE A 247 -19.00 -7.35 -1.36
N SER A 248 -19.70 -6.43 -2.04
CA SER A 248 -19.08 -5.67 -3.13
C SER A 248 -19.61 -4.25 -3.29
N GLY A 249 -18.70 -3.30 -3.57
CA GLY A 249 -19.07 -1.96 -4.04
C GLY A 249 -19.20 -0.90 -2.93
N LYS A 250 -18.55 -1.08 -1.79
CA LYS A 250 -18.57 -0.08 -0.70
C LYS A 250 -17.73 1.14 -1.09
N THR A 251 -18.31 2.33 -0.98
CA THR A 251 -17.63 3.61 -1.23
C THR A 251 -17.46 4.46 0.03
N THR A 252 -18.28 4.22 1.04
CA THR A 252 -18.23 4.93 2.32
C THR A 252 -17.05 4.47 3.17
N ALA A 253 -16.54 5.34 4.03
CA ALA A 253 -15.52 4.98 5.01
C ALA A 253 -15.97 3.90 6.02
N SER A 254 -15.03 3.41 6.81
CA SER A 254 -15.11 2.23 7.68
C SER A 254 -15.01 0.88 6.94
N PRO A 255 -14.47 -0.18 7.58
CA PRO A 255 -14.30 -1.50 6.98
C PRO A 255 -15.59 -2.06 6.37
N MET A 256 -15.47 -2.96 5.39
CA MET A 256 -16.66 -3.68 4.90
C MET A 256 -17.15 -4.65 5.98
N ILE A 257 -16.21 -5.37 6.60
CA ILE A 257 -16.45 -6.32 7.68
C ILE A 257 -15.54 -5.97 8.86
N SER A 258 -16.10 -5.92 10.07
CA SER A 258 -15.34 -5.65 11.30
C SER A 258 -15.69 -6.64 12.40
N PHE A 259 -14.68 -7.13 13.11
CA PHE A 259 -14.85 -7.92 14.32
C PHE A 259 -14.76 -6.98 15.52
N ASN A 260 -15.86 -6.84 16.26
CA ASN A 260 -15.89 -5.93 17.39
C ASN A 260 -14.98 -6.42 18.50
N ARG A 261 -13.93 -5.65 18.76
CA ARG A 261 -13.04 -5.87 19.90
C ARG A 261 -12.96 -4.67 20.82
N TRP A 262 -13.92 -3.76 20.75
CA TRP A 262 -14.05 -2.68 21.71
C TRP A 262 -14.58 -3.20 23.05
N VAL A 263 -14.02 -2.70 24.15
CA VAL A 263 -14.46 -2.97 25.53
C VAL A 263 -14.31 -1.71 26.36
N ASP A 264 -15.10 -1.59 27.44
CA ASP A 264 -14.94 -0.52 28.41
C ASP A 264 -13.70 -0.79 29.30
N SER A 265 -12.91 0.25 29.57
CA SER A 265 -11.72 0.13 30.43
C SER A 265 -12.06 -0.26 31.87
N GLU A 266 -13.26 0.12 32.34
CA GLU A 266 -13.74 -0.13 33.70
C GLU A 266 -14.26 -1.56 33.92
N TRP A 267 -14.46 -2.34 32.85
CA TRP A 267 -14.87 -3.73 32.97
C TRP A 267 -13.73 -4.60 33.49
N ASP A 268 -14.07 -5.62 34.29
CA ASP A 268 -13.12 -6.66 34.64
C ASP A 268 -12.74 -7.52 33.42
N ASP A 269 -11.64 -8.25 33.54
CA ASP A 269 -11.11 -9.04 32.42
C ASP A 269 -12.09 -10.12 31.97
N GLU A 270 -12.87 -10.72 32.88
CA GLU A 270 -13.88 -11.72 32.52
C GLU A 270 -14.96 -11.13 31.61
N THR A 271 -15.47 -9.95 31.98
CA THR A 271 -16.46 -9.21 31.19
C THR A 271 -15.88 -8.75 29.85
N LYS A 272 -14.65 -8.22 29.84
CA LYS A 272 -13.94 -7.89 28.59
C LYS A 272 -13.84 -9.10 27.69
N GLN A 273 -13.37 -10.23 28.21
CA GLN A 273 -13.21 -11.47 27.46
C GLN A 273 -14.53 -12.00 26.92
N ALA A 274 -15.65 -11.82 27.64
CA ALA A 274 -16.98 -12.21 27.19
C ALA A 274 -17.49 -11.32 26.05
N GLU A 275 -17.18 -10.01 26.05
CA GLU A 275 -17.63 -9.06 25.02
C GLU A 275 -16.87 -9.17 23.70
N LEU A 276 -15.57 -9.49 23.77
CA LEU A 276 -14.69 -9.54 22.60
C LEU A 276 -15.17 -10.56 21.56
N ALA A 277 -15.22 -10.12 20.29
CA ALA A 277 -15.45 -11.04 19.18
C ALA A 277 -14.28 -12.02 19.02
N LYS A 278 -14.60 -13.32 19.01
CA LYS A 278 -13.61 -14.43 18.99
C LYS A 278 -14.12 -15.64 18.22
N ASN A 279 -13.19 -16.44 17.73
CA ASN A 279 -13.46 -17.65 16.95
C ASN A 279 -14.38 -17.35 15.75
N ILE A 280 -14.20 -16.18 15.13
CA ILE A 280 -14.98 -15.77 13.97
C ILE A 280 -14.45 -16.51 12.76
N ILE A 281 -15.32 -17.03 11.91
CA ILE A 281 -14.93 -17.71 10.68
C ILE A 281 -15.47 -16.97 9.48
N VAL A 282 -14.58 -16.56 8.57
CA VAL A 282 -14.89 -15.93 7.30
C VAL A 282 -14.44 -16.89 6.19
N TYR A 283 -15.40 -17.54 5.53
CA TYR A 283 -15.13 -18.68 4.64
C TYR A 283 -15.79 -18.54 3.27
N LYS A 284 -15.02 -18.72 2.19
CA LYS A 284 -15.54 -18.79 0.81
C LYS A 284 -16.40 -17.59 0.38
N ASN A 285 -16.04 -16.39 0.82
CA ASN A 285 -16.71 -15.16 0.40
C ASN A 285 -16.01 -14.52 -0.80
N TYR A 286 -16.79 -13.84 -1.64
CA TYR A 286 -16.29 -12.86 -2.62
C TYR A 286 -16.39 -11.46 -2.04
N ILE A 287 -15.26 -10.82 -1.78
CA ILE A 287 -15.18 -9.50 -1.15
C ILE A 287 -14.48 -8.55 -2.11
N ALA A 288 -15.18 -7.57 -2.67
CA ALA A 288 -14.66 -6.89 -3.84
C ALA A 288 -15.07 -5.42 -4.04
N ASN A 289 -14.42 -4.80 -5.02
CA ASN A 289 -14.82 -3.52 -5.61
C ASN A 289 -14.95 -2.38 -4.59
N ARG A 290 -13.98 -2.31 -3.67
CA ARG A 290 -13.89 -1.21 -2.71
C ARG A 290 -13.12 -0.07 -3.36
N ALA A 291 -13.85 0.94 -3.85
CA ALA A 291 -13.25 2.02 -4.64
C ALA A 291 -12.44 3.01 -3.76
N PRO A 292 -11.51 3.77 -4.38
CA PRO A 292 -10.91 4.92 -3.73
C PRO A 292 -11.95 5.93 -3.22
N SER A 293 -11.63 6.58 -2.10
CA SER A 293 -12.45 7.61 -1.47
C SER A 293 -12.64 8.84 -2.38
N GLU A 294 -13.63 9.69 -2.06
CA GLU A 294 -13.73 11.05 -2.59
C GLU A 294 -13.75 11.18 -4.12
N GLY A 295 -14.24 10.16 -4.84
CA GLY A 295 -14.30 10.22 -6.31
C GLY A 295 -12.95 10.06 -7.02
N LYS A 296 -11.89 9.69 -6.30
CA LYS A 296 -10.52 9.55 -6.84
C LYS A 296 -10.40 8.37 -7.80
N MET A 297 -9.46 8.44 -8.74
CA MET A 297 -9.09 7.29 -9.59
C MET A 297 -8.22 6.29 -8.84
N PHE A 298 -7.34 6.79 -7.98
CA PHE A 298 -6.47 6.01 -7.11
C PHE A 298 -6.48 6.62 -5.71
N ALA A 299 -6.41 5.78 -4.68
CA ALA A 299 -6.29 6.26 -3.30
C ALA A 299 -4.88 6.81 -3.03
N GLY A 300 -4.80 7.80 -2.15
CA GLY A 300 -3.55 8.38 -1.66
C GLY A 300 -2.99 7.62 -0.47
N SER A 301 -1.75 7.95 -0.07
CA SER A 301 -1.10 7.35 1.10
C SER A 301 -1.69 7.77 2.45
N SER A 302 -2.51 8.83 2.47
CA SER A 302 -3.21 9.32 3.65
C SER A 302 -4.62 8.75 3.81
N ASP A 303 -5.16 8.09 2.79
CA ASP A 303 -6.47 7.45 2.85
C ASP A 303 -6.41 6.29 3.86
N ASN A 304 -7.39 6.22 4.76
CA ASN A 304 -7.41 5.29 5.89
C ASN A 304 -8.85 4.90 6.26
N ASN A 305 -9.01 3.83 7.05
CA ASN A 305 -10.33 3.33 7.46
C ASN A 305 -11.18 2.87 6.25
N TYR A 306 -10.54 2.22 5.28
CA TYR A 306 -11.16 1.64 4.09
C TYR A 306 -10.73 0.17 3.89
N GLU A 307 -10.58 -0.59 4.96
CA GLU A 307 -10.23 -2.00 4.93
C GLU A 307 -11.35 -2.85 4.27
N ALA A 308 -11.00 -4.01 3.68
CA ALA A 308 -12.02 -5.01 3.41
C ALA A 308 -12.46 -5.69 4.73
N ILE A 309 -11.48 -6.17 5.51
CA ILE A 309 -11.70 -6.79 6.82
C ILE A 309 -10.79 -6.14 7.87
N ARG A 310 -11.37 -5.79 9.02
CA ARG A 310 -10.64 -5.44 10.24
C ARG A 310 -10.96 -6.42 11.37
N THR A 311 -9.94 -7.10 11.90
CA THR A 311 -10.16 -8.17 12.90
C THR A 311 -10.07 -7.71 14.36
N GLY A 312 -10.13 -6.40 14.62
CA GLY A 312 -9.96 -5.86 15.96
C GLY A 312 -9.53 -4.40 16.03
N LEU A 313 -9.02 -4.00 17.19
CA LEU A 313 -8.57 -2.65 17.53
C LEU A 313 -7.19 -2.67 18.20
N SER A 314 -6.52 -1.52 18.25
CA SER A 314 -5.22 -1.35 18.90
C SER A 314 -5.26 -1.66 20.39
N GLU A 315 -6.34 -1.35 21.10
CA GLU A 315 -6.37 -1.41 22.56
C GLU A 315 -6.50 -2.85 23.09
N THR A 316 -7.01 -3.77 22.26
CA THR A 316 -7.40 -5.13 22.65
C THR A 316 -6.77 -6.23 21.80
N HIS A 317 -5.75 -5.88 21.02
CA HIS A 317 -5.09 -6.82 20.10
C HIS A 317 -4.41 -7.99 20.81
N HIS A 318 -3.91 -7.77 22.03
CA HIS A 318 -3.17 -8.76 22.83
C HIS A 318 -4.06 -9.91 23.32
N PHE A 319 -5.36 -9.69 23.41
CA PHE A 319 -6.29 -10.75 23.75
C PHE A 319 -6.46 -11.71 22.56
N ASP A 320 -6.65 -12.99 22.86
CA ASP A 320 -6.88 -14.00 21.83
C ASP A 320 -8.13 -13.67 20.99
N ALA A 321 -7.99 -13.83 19.67
CA ALA A 321 -9.07 -13.70 18.70
C ALA A 321 -9.39 -15.05 18.04
N ASN A 322 -8.39 -15.90 17.78
CA ASN A 322 -8.54 -17.27 17.26
C ASN A 322 -9.47 -17.37 16.03
N SER A 323 -9.54 -16.32 15.22
CA SER A 323 -10.45 -16.22 14.09
C SER A 323 -9.80 -16.77 12.82
N LEU A 324 -10.62 -17.33 11.92
CA LEU A 324 -10.20 -17.97 10.68
C LEU A 324 -10.71 -17.14 9.50
N ILE A 325 -9.81 -16.65 8.65
CA ILE A 325 -10.14 -15.97 7.39
C ILE A 325 -9.58 -16.86 6.28
N VAL A 326 -10.44 -17.72 5.74
CA VAL A 326 -10.02 -18.87 4.94
C VAL A 326 -10.74 -18.92 3.60
N GLY A 327 -9.99 -19.12 2.52
CA GLY A 327 -10.59 -19.45 1.23
C GLY A 327 -11.43 -18.32 0.61
N ASN A 328 -11.16 -17.05 0.95
CA ASN A 328 -11.89 -15.91 0.40
C ASN A 328 -11.17 -15.33 -0.82
N LEU A 329 -11.94 -14.75 -1.74
CA LEU A 329 -11.41 -13.97 -2.86
C LEU A 329 -11.62 -12.48 -2.59
N PHE A 330 -10.51 -11.76 -2.53
CA PHE A 330 -10.47 -10.30 -2.46
C PHE A 330 -10.07 -9.73 -3.83
N GLU A 331 -10.87 -8.82 -4.37
CA GLU A 331 -10.60 -8.25 -5.69
C GLU A 331 -10.94 -6.76 -5.74
N ASN A 332 -10.08 -5.93 -6.32
CA ASN A 332 -10.32 -4.50 -6.45
C ASN A 332 -10.58 -3.82 -5.09
N ILE A 333 -9.83 -4.20 -4.05
CA ILE A 333 -9.85 -3.51 -2.75
C ILE A 333 -8.87 -2.34 -2.84
N GLN A 334 -9.36 -1.18 -3.28
CA GLN A 334 -8.55 -0.04 -3.70
C GLN A 334 -8.74 1.20 -2.82
N GLY A 335 -9.41 1.05 -1.67
CA GLY A 335 -9.75 2.15 -0.78
C GLY A 335 -8.56 2.70 0.01
N GLU A 336 -7.65 1.84 0.48
CA GLU A 336 -6.48 2.19 1.28
C GLU A 336 -5.43 1.07 1.33
N ALA A 337 -4.38 1.25 2.13
CA ALA A 337 -3.18 0.44 2.26
C ALA A 337 -3.35 -0.96 2.89
N GLU A 338 -4.44 -1.25 3.60
CA GLU A 338 -4.71 -2.50 4.29
C GLU A 338 -5.91 -3.23 3.68
N VAL A 339 -5.66 -4.24 2.84
CA VAL A 339 -6.74 -5.11 2.33
C VAL A 339 -7.39 -5.87 3.49
N VAL A 340 -6.55 -6.52 4.28
CA VAL A 340 -6.93 -7.15 5.55
C VAL A 340 -6.06 -6.53 6.65
N SER A 341 -6.71 -5.92 7.63
CA SER A 341 -6.06 -5.36 8.83
C SER A 341 -6.26 -6.32 10.00
N ASN A 342 -5.29 -7.23 10.20
CA ASN A 342 -5.28 -8.11 11.35
C ASN A 342 -4.87 -7.31 12.59
N LYS A 343 -5.78 -7.24 13.56
CA LYS A 343 -5.62 -6.54 14.85
C LYS A 343 -6.04 -7.43 16.03
N GLY A 344 -5.77 -8.73 15.92
CA GLY A 344 -6.10 -9.72 16.93
C GLY A 344 -5.09 -10.87 16.96
N THR A 345 -4.83 -11.38 18.16
CA THR A 345 -3.88 -12.47 18.40
C THR A 345 -4.44 -13.84 17.98
N ASN A 346 -3.55 -14.74 17.51
CA ASN A 346 -3.85 -16.14 17.16
C ASN A 346 -4.80 -16.34 15.97
N ASN A 347 -4.96 -15.34 15.10
CA ASN A 347 -5.75 -15.49 13.88
C ASN A 347 -5.03 -16.34 12.82
N VAL A 348 -5.82 -17.04 12.00
CA VAL A 348 -5.34 -17.82 10.86
C VAL A 348 -5.91 -17.21 9.58
N ILE A 349 -5.04 -16.83 8.66
CA ILE A 349 -5.39 -16.19 7.39
C ILE A 349 -4.77 -17.04 6.28
N SER A 350 -5.58 -17.92 5.69
CA SER A 350 -5.05 -18.99 4.82
C SER A 350 -5.86 -19.23 3.56
N TYR A 351 -5.21 -19.69 2.49
CA TYR A 351 -5.88 -20.10 1.25
C TYR A 351 -6.71 -18.99 0.59
N ASN A 352 -6.47 -17.72 0.94
CA ASN A 352 -7.16 -16.60 0.31
C ASN A 352 -6.48 -16.24 -1.00
N THR A 353 -7.23 -15.61 -1.90
CA THR A 353 -6.68 -14.99 -3.10
C THR A 353 -6.95 -13.50 -3.07
N ILE A 354 -5.92 -12.67 -3.23
CA ILE A 354 -6.03 -11.20 -3.29
C ILE A 354 -5.58 -10.74 -4.66
N ARG A 355 -6.36 -9.91 -5.34
CA ARG A 355 -6.10 -9.43 -6.70
C ARG A 355 -6.34 -7.94 -6.87
N ASN A 356 -5.53 -7.27 -7.70
CA ASN A 356 -5.75 -5.91 -8.19
C ASN A 356 -6.13 -4.90 -7.08
N SER A 357 -5.48 -5.00 -5.92
CA SER A 357 -5.86 -4.28 -4.70
C SER A 357 -4.75 -3.33 -4.26
N TYR A 358 -5.14 -2.23 -3.61
CA TYR A 358 -4.22 -1.33 -2.94
C TYR A 358 -3.71 -2.00 -1.67
N GLY A 359 -2.40 -2.11 -1.57
CA GLY A 359 -1.73 -2.43 -0.32
C GLY A 359 -1.67 -3.91 -0.01
N SER A 360 -1.65 -4.24 1.29
CA SER A 360 -1.16 -5.52 1.79
C SER A 360 -2.17 -6.24 2.70
N LEU A 361 -2.02 -7.56 2.82
CA LEU A 361 -2.47 -8.28 4.01
C LEU A 361 -1.51 -7.91 5.15
N THR A 362 -2.05 -7.27 6.18
CA THR A 362 -1.24 -6.65 7.24
C THR A 362 -1.52 -7.30 8.60
N THR A 363 -0.47 -7.75 9.31
CA THR A 363 -0.54 -7.89 10.77
C THR A 363 -0.29 -6.52 11.35
N ARG A 364 -1.36 -5.74 11.57
CA ARG A 364 -1.24 -4.36 12.02
C ARG A 364 -0.99 -4.31 13.52
N HIS A 365 -1.64 -5.22 14.24
CA HIS A 365 -1.44 -5.53 15.66
C HIS A 365 -1.80 -7.00 15.95
N GLY A 366 -1.46 -7.48 17.14
CA GLY A 366 -1.86 -8.80 17.61
C GLY A 366 -0.86 -9.85 17.14
N ASN A 367 -0.40 -10.68 18.05
CA ASN A 367 0.72 -11.59 17.84
C ASN A 367 0.25 -12.97 17.38
N SER A 368 1.20 -13.85 17.03
CA SER A 368 0.94 -15.28 16.81
C SER A 368 -0.02 -15.62 15.66
N ALA A 369 -0.22 -14.69 14.72
CA ALA A 369 -0.97 -14.95 13.50
C ALA A 369 -0.27 -16.01 12.60
N LYS A 370 -1.07 -16.84 11.94
CA LYS A 370 -0.62 -17.76 10.88
C LYS A 370 -1.11 -17.27 9.53
N ILE A 371 -0.19 -17.01 8.62
CA ILE A 371 -0.45 -16.49 7.28
C ILE A 371 0.15 -17.48 6.29
N GLU A 372 -0.70 -18.32 5.69
CA GLU A 372 -0.21 -19.46 4.92
C GLU A 372 -1.03 -19.75 3.66
N ASN A 373 -0.36 -20.20 2.59
CA ASN A 373 -1.02 -20.62 1.35
C ASN A 373 -1.90 -19.55 0.69
N ASN A 374 -1.61 -18.26 0.91
CA ASN A 374 -2.33 -17.20 0.22
C ASN A 374 -1.70 -16.93 -1.14
N PHE A 375 -2.54 -16.65 -2.14
CA PHE A 375 -2.11 -16.16 -3.45
C PHE A 375 -2.41 -14.66 -3.56
N ILE A 376 -1.38 -13.84 -3.81
CA ILE A 376 -1.51 -12.39 -3.88
C ILE A 376 -0.97 -11.89 -5.22
N PHE A 377 -1.84 -11.24 -6.00
CA PHE A 377 -1.53 -10.74 -7.34
C PHE A 377 -1.77 -9.24 -7.41
N GLY A 378 -0.76 -8.50 -7.81
CA GLY A 378 -0.93 -7.08 -8.08
C GLY A 378 -1.74 -6.78 -9.33
N ASP A 379 -1.72 -7.68 -10.33
CA ASP A 379 -2.46 -7.54 -11.59
C ASP A 379 -2.28 -6.17 -12.26
N GLY A 380 -1.07 -5.61 -12.17
CA GLY A 380 -0.73 -4.30 -12.73
C GLY A 380 -1.23 -3.10 -11.91
N TYR A 381 -1.88 -3.28 -10.76
CA TYR A 381 -2.25 -2.17 -9.89
C TYR A 381 -1.00 -1.49 -9.32
N PRO A 382 -0.82 -0.17 -9.50
CA PRO A 382 0.45 0.49 -9.21
C PRO A 382 0.78 0.56 -7.71
N PHE A 383 -0.22 0.40 -6.84
CA PHE A 383 -0.03 0.43 -5.39
C PHE A 383 -0.24 -0.95 -4.75
N ALA A 384 -0.16 -2.03 -5.52
CA ALA A 384 -0.26 -3.38 -5.00
C ALA A 384 0.90 -3.71 -4.04
N GLY A 385 0.56 -4.36 -2.93
CA GLY A 385 1.49 -4.97 -1.98
C GLY A 385 1.16 -6.45 -1.74
N GLY A 386 2.02 -7.11 -1.00
CA GLY A 386 1.90 -8.49 -0.55
C GLY A 386 1.57 -8.55 0.94
N LEU A 387 2.59 -8.82 1.76
CA LEU A 387 2.45 -8.96 3.20
C LEU A 387 3.17 -7.83 3.95
N ARG A 388 2.53 -7.28 4.99
CA ARG A 388 3.14 -6.32 5.92
C ARG A 388 3.07 -6.87 7.34
N ILE A 389 4.23 -7.03 7.97
CA ILE A 389 4.37 -7.75 9.24
C ILE A 389 4.77 -6.78 10.35
N VAL A 390 3.94 -6.72 11.39
CA VAL A 390 4.20 -6.06 12.67
C VAL A 390 3.94 -7.11 13.76
N ASP A 391 4.51 -6.90 14.96
CA ASP A 391 4.33 -7.77 16.12
C ASP A 391 5.02 -9.15 15.94
N GLY A 392 4.97 -9.99 16.98
CA GLY A 392 5.78 -11.19 17.09
C GLY A 392 5.06 -12.51 16.95
N ASN A 393 5.84 -13.60 16.99
CA ASN A 393 5.36 -15.00 17.04
C ASN A 393 4.61 -15.46 15.78
N HIS A 394 4.68 -14.72 14.67
CA HIS A 394 4.00 -15.03 13.43
C HIS A 394 4.63 -16.20 12.67
N SER A 395 3.77 -17.01 12.02
CA SER A 395 4.18 -17.98 11.01
C SER A 395 3.67 -17.52 9.66
N ILE A 396 4.59 -17.28 8.72
CA ILE A 396 4.33 -16.71 7.40
C ILE A 396 4.96 -17.66 6.38
N VAL A 397 4.17 -18.63 5.92
CA VAL A 397 4.72 -19.74 5.15
C VAL A 397 3.93 -20.02 3.90
N ASN A 398 4.65 -20.42 2.84
CA ASN A 398 4.00 -20.98 1.66
C ASN A 398 3.02 -20.03 0.95
N ASN A 399 3.24 -18.72 1.06
CA ASN A 399 2.48 -17.71 0.33
C ASN A 399 3.12 -17.47 -1.04
N TYR A 400 2.28 -17.26 -2.05
CA TYR A 400 2.70 -16.88 -3.40
C TYR A 400 2.31 -15.42 -3.66
N ILE A 401 3.30 -14.59 -4.00
CA ILE A 401 3.12 -13.16 -4.20
C ILE A 401 3.71 -12.80 -5.56
N SER A 402 2.92 -12.16 -6.41
CA SER A 402 3.39 -11.66 -7.68
C SER A 402 2.86 -10.27 -7.99
N GLY A 403 3.71 -9.41 -8.55
CA GLY A 403 3.26 -8.14 -9.05
C GLY A 403 3.13 -7.03 -8.00
N ALA A 404 3.89 -7.03 -6.90
CA ALA A 404 3.90 -5.85 -6.02
C ALA A 404 4.54 -4.66 -6.76
N ARG A 405 3.93 -3.46 -6.68
CA ARG A 405 4.27 -2.32 -7.55
C ARG A 405 4.50 -0.99 -6.84
N TYR A 406 4.16 -0.87 -5.56
CA TYR A 406 4.31 0.40 -4.89
C TYR A 406 5.80 0.72 -4.61
N LYS A 407 6.45 1.45 -5.51
CA LYS A 407 7.89 1.75 -5.42
C LYS A 407 8.24 2.79 -4.34
N ASN A 408 7.40 3.82 -4.18
CA ASN A 408 7.69 4.96 -3.31
C ASN A 408 7.17 4.75 -1.88
N THR A 409 7.54 3.64 -1.25
CA THR A 409 7.10 3.30 0.10
C THR A 409 7.99 2.25 0.75
N SER A 410 8.10 2.33 2.07
CA SER A 410 8.72 1.30 2.92
C SER A 410 7.69 0.42 3.64
N HIS A 411 6.40 0.52 3.27
CA HIS A 411 5.30 -0.22 3.90
C HIS A 411 4.63 -1.23 2.96
N HIS A 412 4.98 -1.28 1.68
CA HIS A 412 4.39 -2.19 0.70
C HIS A 412 5.45 -2.80 -0.19
N GLY A 413 5.33 -4.08 -0.48
CA GLY A 413 6.32 -4.85 -1.23
C GLY A 413 5.87 -6.30 -1.31
N GLY A 414 6.79 -7.23 -1.59
CA GLY A 414 6.49 -8.66 -1.51
C GLY A 414 6.20 -9.07 -0.07
N ILE A 415 7.23 -9.11 0.77
CA ILE A 415 7.12 -9.26 2.23
C ILE A 415 7.86 -8.11 2.90
N VAL A 416 7.15 -7.34 3.72
CA VAL A 416 7.69 -6.21 4.48
C VAL A 416 7.71 -6.53 5.96
N ILE A 417 8.92 -6.61 6.53
CA ILE A 417 9.16 -6.75 7.96
C ILE A 417 9.33 -5.35 8.53
N LEU A 418 8.33 -4.85 9.25
CA LEU A 418 8.32 -3.47 9.72
C LEU A 418 9.19 -3.30 10.97
N GLY A 419 9.93 -2.20 11.05
CA GLY A 419 10.52 -1.75 12.30
C GLY A 419 9.46 -1.32 13.32
N SER A 420 9.90 -1.06 14.56
CA SER A 420 9.04 -0.72 15.69
C SER A 420 9.40 0.64 16.31
N ASP A 421 8.39 1.35 16.80
CA ASP A 421 8.56 2.55 17.64
C ASP A 421 8.65 2.20 19.14
N GLY A 422 8.66 0.91 19.48
CA GLY A 422 8.69 0.42 20.84
C GLY A 422 7.35 0.36 21.54
N ALA A 423 6.25 0.46 20.80
CA ALA A 423 4.90 0.26 21.31
C ALA A 423 4.71 -1.10 22.00
N SER A 424 3.91 -1.11 23.05
CA SER A 424 3.57 -2.28 23.85
C SER A 424 2.14 -2.77 23.57
N ASP A 425 1.75 -3.85 24.25
CA ASP A 425 0.41 -4.40 24.16
C ASP A 425 -0.63 -3.36 24.63
N GLY A 426 -1.65 -3.14 23.80
CA GLY A 426 -2.68 -2.11 24.01
C GLY A 426 -2.36 -0.72 23.43
N ASP A 427 -1.15 -0.49 22.91
CA ASP A 427 -0.79 0.76 22.23
C ASP A 427 -1.16 0.75 20.73
N ASN A 428 -1.31 1.95 20.15
CA ASN A 428 -1.62 2.15 18.73
C ASN A 428 -0.39 2.28 17.80
N GLY A 429 0.83 2.26 18.37
CA GLY A 429 2.08 2.25 17.62
C GLY A 429 2.37 0.91 16.92
N TYR A 430 3.63 0.68 16.57
CA TYR A 430 4.08 -0.56 15.93
C TYR A 430 4.85 -1.43 16.92
N GLN A 431 4.26 -2.56 17.31
CA GLN A 431 4.89 -3.56 18.18
C GLN A 431 6.14 -4.15 17.54
N GLN A 432 7.09 -4.59 18.37
CA GLN A 432 8.34 -5.19 17.91
C GLN A 432 8.10 -6.47 17.12
N VAL A 433 8.57 -6.50 15.86
CA VAL A 433 8.67 -7.76 15.14
C VAL A 433 9.76 -8.62 15.78
N THR A 434 9.35 -9.73 16.37
CA THR A 434 10.25 -10.69 17.03
C THR A 434 9.72 -12.11 17.01
N ASN A 435 10.62 -13.10 16.93
CA ASN A 435 10.29 -14.52 16.87
C ASN A 435 9.31 -14.82 15.73
N VAL A 436 9.66 -14.46 14.49
CA VAL A 436 8.79 -14.62 13.33
C VAL A 436 9.41 -15.59 12.33
N HIS A 437 8.64 -16.56 11.85
CA HIS A 437 9.07 -17.57 10.88
C HIS A 437 8.53 -17.24 9.49
N ILE A 438 9.43 -16.88 8.58
CA ILE A 438 9.14 -16.54 7.18
C ILE A 438 9.82 -17.59 6.31
N ALA A 439 9.06 -18.57 5.84
CA ALA A 439 9.65 -19.68 5.10
C ALA A 439 8.84 -20.19 3.92
N ASN A 440 9.55 -20.67 2.90
CA ASN A 440 8.94 -21.28 1.73
C ASN A 440 7.93 -20.36 1.03
N ASN A 441 8.09 -19.04 1.10
CA ASN A 441 7.26 -18.12 0.32
C ASN A 441 7.90 -17.94 -1.07
N THR A 442 7.08 -17.72 -2.09
CA THR A 442 7.52 -17.36 -3.44
C THR A 442 7.10 -15.92 -3.74
N ILE A 443 8.05 -15.07 -4.12
CA ILE A 443 7.82 -13.68 -4.51
C ILE A 443 8.38 -13.50 -5.92
N VAL A 444 7.56 -13.06 -6.87
CA VAL A 444 7.99 -12.91 -8.27
C VAL A 444 7.58 -11.55 -8.82
N ASP A 445 8.44 -10.97 -9.65
CA ASP A 445 8.12 -9.76 -10.42
C ASP A 445 7.56 -8.66 -9.51
N SER A 446 8.35 -8.24 -8.52
CA SER A 446 7.89 -7.35 -7.44
C SER A 446 8.96 -6.33 -7.07
N VAL A 447 8.55 -5.08 -6.89
CA VAL A 447 9.38 -4.07 -6.19
C VAL A 447 9.40 -4.38 -4.71
N ASN A 448 10.44 -3.90 -3.99
CA ASN A 448 10.51 -4.04 -2.54
C ASN A 448 10.25 -5.50 -2.08
N SER A 449 10.86 -6.45 -2.81
CA SER A 449 10.48 -7.87 -2.74
C SER A 449 10.66 -8.44 -1.34
N LEU A 450 11.80 -8.18 -0.70
CA LEU A 450 12.04 -8.47 0.71
C LEU A 450 12.55 -7.21 1.43
N ASN A 451 11.64 -6.56 2.15
CA ASN A 451 11.99 -5.42 2.98
C ASN A 451 12.22 -5.88 4.41
N ILE A 452 13.43 -5.67 4.94
CA ILE A 452 13.85 -6.24 6.23
C ILE A 452 13.75 -5.29 7.41
N ASP A 453 13.42 -4.01 7.17
CA ASP A 453 13.35 -2.98 8.21
C ASP A 453 12.45 -1.80 7.79
N GLY A 454 11.23 -2.12 7.37
CA GLY A 454 10.31 -1.16 6.76
C GLY A 454 9.80 -0.09 7.74
N GLY A 455 9.29 1.01 7.18
CA GLY A 455 8.56 2.03 7.94
C GLY A 455 9.41 3.07 8.69
N GLY A 456 10.74 3.03 8.56
CA GLY A 456 11.65 4.08 9.07
C GLY A 456 11.61 4.23 10.60
N LYS A 457 11.46 3.13 11.33
CA LYS A 457 11.25 3.14 12.78
C LYS A 457 12.55 3.03 13.57
N SER A 458 12.52 3.51 14.82
CA SER A 458 13.71 3.62 15.67
C SER A 458 14.30 2.26 16.06
N LYS A 459 13.52 1.18 16.08
CA LYS A 459 13.98 -0.18 16.41
C LYS A 459 13.82 -1.13 15.22
N GLN A 460 14.89 -1.82 14.84
CA GLN A 460 14.84 -2.83 13.78
C GLN A 460 14.13 -4.11 14.25
N PRO A 461 13.56 -4.91 13.35
CA PRO A 461 13.12 -6.28 13.64
C PRO A 461 14.24 -7.12 14.28
N ASN A 462 13.90 -8.16 15.04
CA ASN A 462 14.90 -9.11 15.57
C ASN A 462 14.36 -10.53 15.64
N THR A 463 15.23 -11.54 15.77
CA THR A 463 14.82 -12.95 15.90
C THR A 463 13.86 -13.38 14.79
N VAL A 464 14.28 -13.20 13.54
CA VAL A 464 13.53 -13.65 12.36
C VAL A 464 14.13 -14.97 11.88
N TYR A 465 13.30 -15.96 11.59
CA TYR A 465 13.69 -17.21 10.93
C TYR A 465 13.31 -17.10 9.45
N LEU A 466 14.24 -16.58 8.64
CA LEU A 466 14.06 -16.38 7.20
C LEU A 466 14.68 -17.55 6.45
N ALA A 467 13.85 -18.50 6.01
CA ALA A 467 14.34 -19.78 5.50
C ALA A 467 13.68 -20.22 4.20
N ASN A 468 14.48 -20.66 3.23
CA ASN A 468 13.99 -21.36 2.03
C ASN A 468 12.94 -20.56 1.24
N ASN A 469 12.98 -19.23 1.27
CA ASN A 469 12.13 -18.39 0.42
C ASN A 469 12.73 -18.31 -0.99
N LEU A 470 11.86 -18.18 -1.98
CA LEU A 470 12.24 -17.99 -3.37
C LEU A 470 11.80 -16.60 -3.83
N ILE A 471 12.74 -15.78 -4.29
CA ILE A 471 12.47 -14.48 -4.91
C ILE A 471 13.10 -14.48 -6.29
N ASP A 472 12.33 -14.21 -7.34
CA ASP A 472 12.87 -14.12 -8.70
C ASP A 472 12.26 -12.94 -9.45
N LYS A 473 12.97 -12.45 -10.47
CA LYS A 473 12.55 -11.30 -11.27
C LYS A 473 12.23 -10.06 -10.40
N ALA A 474 12.91 -9.86 -9.26
CA ALA A 474 12.66 -8.68 -8.45
C ALA A 474 13.01 -7.40 -9.23
N ILE A 475 12.16 -6.39 -9.08
CA ILE A 475 12.32 -5.08 -9.71
C ILE A 475 13.14 -4.20 -8.75
N GLY A 476 14.33 -3.78 -9.19
CA GLY A 476 15.32 -3.13 -8.34
C GLY A 476 16.04 -4.11 -7.40
N PRO A 477 16.51 -3.61 -6.24
CA PRO A 477 17.12 -4.44 -5.20
C PRO A 477 16.14 -5.48 -4.65
N VAL A 478 16.61 -6.73 -4.48
CA VAL A 478 15.81 -7.79 -3.86
C VAL A 478 15.60 -7.51 -2.37
N ILE A 479 16.69 -7.20 -1.66
CA ILE A 479 16.68 -6.84 -0.24
C ILE A 479 16.68 -5.32 -0.13
N THR A 480 15.76 -4.77 0.65
CA THR A 480 15.56 -3.33 0.80
C THR A 480 15.46 -2.91 2.26
N GLU A 481 15.67 -1.61 2.50
CA GLU A 481 15.84 -1.00 3.83
C GLU A 481 17.00 -1.66 4.60
N ALA A 482 18.08 -2.00 3.88
CA ALA A 482 19.16 -2.82 4.42
C ALA A 482 20.20 -2.04 5.23
N ALA A 483 20.06 -0.72 5.38
CA ALA A 483 21.07 0.16 5.97
C ALA A 483 21.50 -0.21 7.40
N ARG A 484 20.63 -0.87 8.18
CA ARG A 484 20.95 -1.37 9.53
C ARG A 484 21.42 -2.83 9.57
N GLY A 485 21.61 -3.44 8.41
CA GLY A 485 21.98 -4.85 8.27
C GLY A 485 20.78 -5.79 8.48
N LEU A 486 21.06 -7.10 8.46
CA LEU A 486 20.03 -8.10 8.76
C LEU A 486 19.49 -7.95 10.18
N PRO A 487 18.20 -8.26 10.42
CA PRO A 487 17.64 -8.33 11.77
C PRO A 487 18.54 -9.16 12.69
N PRO A 488 18.93 -8.65 13.88
CA PRO A 488 19.88 -9.33 14.75
C PRO A 488 19.23 -10.59 15.33
N THR A 489 20.07 -11.52 15.82
CA THR A 489 19.65 -12.82 16.39
C THR A 489 18.76 -13.67 15.47
N SER A 490 18.81 -13.41 14.16
CA SER A 490 18.01 -14.10 13.15
C SER A 490 18.73 -15.30 12.57
N THR A 491 17.94 -16.30 12.16
CA THR A 491 18.42 -17.42 11.34
C THR A 491 18.06 -17.15 9.90
N VAL A 492 19.07 -17.06 9.03
CA VAL A 492 18.90 -16.84 7.59
C VAL A 492 19.55 -17.99 6.85
N VAL A 493 18.75 -18.80 6.13
CA VAL A 493 19.24 -20.03 5.49
C VAL A 493 18.47 -20.38 4.22
N GLY A 494 19.16 -20.89 3.20
CA GLY A 494 18.54 -21.52 2.03
C GLY A 494 17.65 -20.61 1.16
N ASN A 495 17.71 -19.29 1.34
CA ASN A 495 16.92 -18.38 0.53
C ASN A 495 17.57 -18.22 -0.85
N ILE A 496 16.79 -18.38 -1.91
CA ILE A 496 17.24 -18.22 -3.29
C ILE A 496 16.58 -16.97 -3.82
N ILE A 497 17.39 -15.99 -4.22
CA ILE A 497 16.91 -14.66 -4.54
C ILE A 497 17.54 -14.14 -5.84
N HIS A 498 16.77 -13.41 -6.64
CA HIS A 498 17.28 -12.77 -7.84
C HIS A 498 16.45 -11.57 -8.28
N GLY A 499 17.14 -10.56 -8.81
CA GLY A 499 16.58 -9.29 -9.24
C GLY A 499 17.65 -8.45 -9.95
N GLN A 500 17.34 -7.18 -10.20
CA GLN A 500 18.29 -6.25 -10.84
C GLN A 500 19.50 -5.96 -9.95
N SER A 501 19.34 -6.00 -8.63
CA SER A 501 20.47 -6.00 -7.70
C SER A 501 20.15 -6.80 -6.43
N PHE A 502 21.20 -7.18 -5.69
CA PHE A 502 21.07 -8.00 -4.48
C PHE A 502 20.44 -7.24 -3.30
N SER A 503 20.95 -6.04 -3.01
CA SER A 503 20.58 -5.22 -1.85
C SER A 503 20.68 -3.74 -2.22
N ASP A 504 19.90 -2.89 -1.54
CA ASP A 504 19.96 -1.43 -1.67
C ASP A 504 21.10 -0.78 -0.86
N ASP A 505 21.68 -1.53 0.09
CA ASP A 505 22.77 -1.06 0.95
C ASP A 505 23.89 -2.11 1.13
N ASN A 506 25.12 -1.63 1.29
CA ASN A 506 26.32 -2.45 1.52
C ASN A 506 26.41 -3.05 2.93
N ALA A 507 25.54 -2.66 3.86
CA ALA A 507 25.40 -3.35 5.15
C ALA A 507 24.91 -4.80 5.00
N VAL A 508 24.26 -5.14 3.88
CA VAL A 508 23.93 -6.51 3.47
C VAL A 508 24.55 -6.78 2.09
N PRO A 509 25.87 -7.04 2.00
CA PRO A 509 26.56 -7.17 0.72
C PRO A 509 26.25 -8.50 0.03
N LEU A 510 26.46 -8.55 -1.29
CA LEU A 510 26.43 -9.80 -2.05
C LEU A 510 27.36 -10.84 -1.42
N GLY A 511 26.87 -12.07 -1.25
CA GLY A 511 27.57 -13.16 -0.57
C GLY A 511 27.29 -13.23 0.94
N THR A 512 26.37 -12.41 1.45
CA THR A 512 25.78 -12.59 2.79
C THR A 512 25.26 -14.02 2.96
N SER A 513 25.69 -14.69 4.02
CA SER A 513 25.32 -16.09 4.32
C SER A 513 23.79 -16.25 4.40
N GLY A 514 23.31 -17.39 3.89
CA GLY A 514 21.88 -17.73 3.91
C GLY A 514 21.08 -17.26 2.70
N PHE A 515 21.73 -16.54 1.78
CA PHE A 515 21.19 -16.16 0.48
C PHE A 515 22.06 -16.71 -0.65
N GLU A 516 21.42 -17.20 -1.70
CA GLU A 516 22.04 -17.47 -2.99
C GLU A 516 21.45 -16.52 -4.04
N PHE A 517 22.31 -15.73 -4.70
CA PHE A 517 21.88 -14.75 -5.70
C PHE A 517 21.90 -15.35 -7.10
N ILE A 518 20.89 -16.14 -7.43
CA ILE A 518 20.75 -16.83 -8.72
C ILE A 518 19.29 -16.78 -9.19
N SER A 519 19.06 -16.54 -10.49
CA SER A 519 17.70 -16.63 -11.02
C SER A 519 17.24 -18.09 -11.01
N ALA A 520 16.03 -18.31 -10.51
CA ALA A 520 15.38 -19.62 -10.54
C ALA A 520 14.82 -19.97 -11.94
N GLY A 521 14.87 -19.05 -12.90
CA GLY A 521 14.39 -19.28 -14.26
C GLY A 521 12.90 -19.61 -14.30
N LEU A 522 12.11 -19.02 -13.39
CA LEU A 522 10.68 -19.29 -13.31
C LEU A 522 9.97 -18.82 -14.59
N THR A 523 9.08 -19.66 -15.09
CA THR A 523 8.29 -19.40 -16.30
C THR A 523 6.80 -19.35 -15.98
N MET A 524 6.07 -18.45 -16.62
CA MET A 524 4.62 -18.39 -16.50
C MET A 524 4.00 -19.70 -17.02
N SER A 525 3.29 -20.40 -16.15
CA SER A 525 2.54 -21.62 -16.46
C SER A 525 1.11 -21.29 -16.91
N HIS A 526 0.39 -22.28 -17.45
CA HIS A 526 -0.97 -22.13 -17.98
C HIS A 526 -2.01 -21.75 -16.92
N ASP A 527 -1.70 -21.95 -15.64
CA ASP A 527 -2.51 -21.59 -14.47
C ASP A 527 -2.26 -20.14 -14.00
N GLY A 528 -1.44 -19.38 -14.72
CA GLY A 528 -1.14 -17.97 -14.42
C GLY A 528 -0.16 -17.79 -13.26
N LEU A 529 0.60 -18.84 -12.91
CA LEU A 529 1.64 -18.81 -11.89
C LEU A 529 3.03 -18.95 -12.53
N TYR A 530 4.00 -18.17 -12.06
CA TYR A 530 5.41 -18.44 -12.33
C TYR A 530 5.87 -19.69 -11.57
N ARG A 531 6.31 -20.69 -12.32
CA ARG A 531 6.71 -22.01 -11.80
C ARG A 531 8.08 -22.44 -12.31
N PRO A 532 8.75 -23.37 -11.59
CA PRO A 532 9.98 -24.02 -12.06
C PRO A 532 9.81 -24.64 -13.45
N SER A 533 10.87 -24.60 -14.24
CA SER A 533 10.95 -25.19 -15.58
C SER A 533 12.13 -26.16 -15.68
N LEU A 534 12.29 -26.85 -16.82
CA LEU A 534 13.47 -27.70 -17.07
C LEU A 534 14.81 -26.94 -17.02
N ASN A 535 14.78 -25.61 -17.08
CA ASN A 535 15.97 -24.75 -16.99
C ASN A 535 16.20 -24.21 -15.57
N THR A 536 15.32 -24.52 -14.61
CA THR A 536 15.49 -24.09 -13.23
C THR A 536 16.76 -24.71 -12.65
N PRO A 537 17.64 -23.91 -12.00
CA PRO A 537 18.83 -24.44 -11.35
C PRO A 537 18.45 -25.31 -10.15
N ASN A 538 19.45 -25.84 -9.45
CA ASN A 538 19.16 -26.52 -8.19
C ASN A 538 18.54 -25.53 -7.18
N LEU A 539 17.36 -25.86 -6.67
CA LEU A 539 16.64 -25.07 -5.66
C LEU A 539 16.56 -25.78 -4.30
N ASP A 540 17.42 -26.77 -4.03
CA ASP A 540 17.43 -27.57 -2.80
C ASP A 540 17.30 -26.71 -1.53
N VAL A 541 16.36 -27.07 -0.66
CA VAL A 541 16.20 -26.40 0.65
C VAL A 541 17.31 -26.74 1.63
N VAL A 542 17.43 -25.90 2.65
CA VAL A 542 18.03 -26.29 3.94
C VAL A 542 16.93 -26.89 4.82
N SER A 543 16.95 -28.20 5.02
CA SER A 543 15.89 -28.92 5.77
C SER A 543 16.04 -28.84 7.30
N ASN A 544 17.28 -28.77 7.81
CA ASN A 544 17.59 -28.71 9.24
C ASN A 544 18.13 -27.33 9.63
N TYR A 545 17.25 -26.46 10.13
CA TYR A 545 17.61 -25.14 10.66
C TYR A 545 16.84 -24.85 11.95
N GLU A 546 17.39 -23.93 12.76
CA GLU A 546 16.71 -23.42 13.95
C GLU A 546 15.49 -22.59 13.54
N LYS A 547 14.31 -22.92 14.10
CA LYS A 547 13.06 -22.21 13.84
C LYS A 547 12.20 -22.07 15.09
N GLY A 548 12.84 -21.93 16.25
CA GLY A 548 12.14 -21.85 17.54
C GLY A 548 11.14 -23.00 17.74
N SER A 549 9.91 -22.66 18.13
CA SER A 549 8.79 -23.58 18.31
C SER A 549 7.92 -23.76 17.05
N PHE A 550 8.31 -23.16 15.91
CA PHE A 550 7.52 -23.22 14.69
C PHE A 550 7.52 -24.62 14.06
N SER A 551 6.36 -25.00 13.54
CA SER A 551 6.18 -26.29 12.88
C SER A 551 6.95 -26.36 11.56
N ALA A 552 7.26 -27.58 11.11
CA ALA A 552 7.79 -27.75 9.76
C ALA A 552 6.72 -27.44 8.70
N VAL A 553 7.14 -26.84 7.59
CA VAL A 553 6.32 -26.68 6.40
C VAL A 553 6.34 -28.02 5.67
N ILE A 554 5.22 -28.75 5.71
CA ILE A 554 5.11 -30.11 5.16
C ILE A 554 4.29 -30.17 3.86
N LYS A 555 3.58 -29.10 3.55
CA LYS A 555 2.79 -28.95 2.32
C LYS A 555 3.35 -27.82 1.46
N ASP A 556 3.17 -27.93 0.15
CA ASP A 556 3.42 -26.86 -0.81
C ASP A 556 2.12 -26.10 -1.15
N MET A 557 2.20 -25.13 -2.07
CA MET A 557 1.10 -24.20 -2.36
C MET A 557 -0.04 -24.86 -3.14
N ASP A 558 0.23 -26.00 -3.76
CA ASP A 558 -0.74 -26.80 -4.49
C ASP A 558 -1.42 -27.86 -3.59
N GLY A 559 -0.96 -27.98 -2.32
CA GLY A 559 -1.48 -28.89 -1.29
C GLY A 559 -0.75 -30.23 -1.23
N GLU A 560 0.39 -30.34 -1.90
CA GLU A 560 1.17 -31.57 -2.09
C GLU A 560 2.14 -31.75 -0.92
N ASP A 561 2.43 -33.00 -0.54
CA ASP A 561 3.44 -33.27 0.49
C ASP A 561 4.83 -32.92 -0.04
N ARG A 562 5.57 -32.10 0.71
CA ARG A 562 6.95 -31.78 0.39
C ARG A 562 7.81 -33.04 0.48
N LEU A 563 8.62 -33.26 -0.56
CA LEU A 563 9.51 -34.41 -0.66
C LEU A 563 10.68 -34.30 0.34
N GLU A 564 11.39 -35.41 0.58
CA GLU A 564 12.60 -35.40 1.42
C GLU A 564 13.70 -34.51 0.82
N LEU A 565 13.75 -34.43 -0.52
CA LEU A 565 14.46 -33.41 -1.28
C LEU A 565 13.42 -32.45 -1.85
N THR A 566 13.22 -31.31 -1.19
CA THR A 566 12.25 -30.26 -1.58
C THR A 566 13.00 -29.00 -2.01
N MET A 567 12.27 -28.09 -2.66
CA MET A 567 12.82 -26.85 -3.18
C MET A 567 12.40 -25.60 -2.40
N ALA A 568 13.25 -24.56 -2.46
CA ALA A 568 12.96 -23.24 -1.92
C ALA A 568 11.76 -22.61 -2.64
N GLY A 569 10.99 -21.82 -1.91
CA GLY A 569 9.73 -21.26 -2.38
C GLY A 569 8.52 -22.09 -1.99
N ALA A 570 7.36 -21.62 -2.45
CA ALA A 570 6.03 -22.15 -2.12
C ALA A 570 5.62 -23.35 -2.98
N ASP A 571 6.27 -23.57 -4.12
CA ASP A 571 5.99 -24.65 -5.06
C ASP A 571 6.94 -25.84 -4.83
N GLU A 572 6.49 -27.04 -5.19
CA GLU A 572 7.32 -28.23 -5.34
C GLU A 572 7.42 -28.62 -6.82
N HIS A 573 8.60 -29.03 -7.30
CA HIS A 573 8.72 -29.50 -8.68
C HIS A 573 8.18 -30.93 -8.82
N LEU A 574 6.96 -31.08 -9.33
CA LEU A 574 6.42 -32.39 -9.73
C LEU A 574 6.40 -32.60 -11.25
N GLU A 575 6.69 -33.82 -11.69
CA GLU A 575 6.59 -34.23 -13.10
C GLU A 575 5.14 -34.31 -13.61
N SER A 576 4.14 -34.27 -12.72
CA SER A 576 2.70 -34.42 -13.06
C SER A 576 1.88 -33.27 -12.47
N THR A 577 1.06 -32.62 -13.29
CA THR A 577 0.15 -31.53 -12.87
C THR A 577 -1.21 -32.00 -12.38
N ASP A 578 -1.53 -33.29 -12.52
CA ASP A 578 -2.84 -33.88 -12.20
C ASP A 578 -3.15 -33.94 -10.69
N THR A 579 -2.19 -33.57 -9.82
CA THR A 579 -2.29 -33.62 -8.36
C THR A 579 -2.53 -32.27 -7.69
N ARG A 580 -2.51 -31.15 -8.44
CA ARG A 580 -2.68 -29.80 -7.90
C ARG A 580 -4.11 -29.56 -7.42
N SER A 581 -4.28 -29.60 -6.10
CA SER A 581 -5.58 -29.50 -5.42
C SER A 581 -5.95 -28.08 -5.01
N LEU A 582 -4.96 -27.21 -4.82
CA LEU A 582 -5.12 -25.80 -4.48
C LEU A 582 -4.72 -24.92 -5.65
N LYS A 583 -5.51 -23.88 -5.89
CA LYS A 583 -5.32 -22.93 -7.00
C LYS A 583 -5.76 -21.55 -6.55
N PRO A 584 -5.26 -20.48 -7.20
CA PRO A 584 -5.82 -19.14 -7.04
C PRO A 584 -7.34 -19.15 -7.26
N LEU A 585 -8.10 -18.66 -6.28
CA LEU A 585 -9.55 -18.60 -6.34
C LEU A 585 -10.01 -17.64 -7.42
N GLN A 586 -11.01 -18.07 -8.18
CA GLN A 586 -11.78 -17.28 -9.13
C GLN A 586 -13.16 -17.00 -8.56
N TYR A 587 -13.91 -16.12 -9.21
CA TYR A 587 -15.26 -15.77 -8.77
C TYR A 587 -16.20 -16.99 -8.64
N GLN A 588 -16.06 -18.00 -9.50
CA GLN A 588 -16.86 -19.22 -9.41
C GLN A 588 -16.51 -20.14 -8.22
N ASP A 589 -15.38 -19.92 -7.54
CA ASP A 589 -14.90 -20.79 -6.44
C ASP A 589 -15.37 -20.32 -5.06
N VAL A 590 -16.09 -19.19 -5.00
CA VAL A 590 -16.54 -18.48 -3.80
C VAL A 590 -17.95 -17.91 -4.00
N GLY A 591 -18.55 -17.42 -2.91
CA GLY A 591 -19.90 -16.87 -2.92
C GLY A 591 -20.97 -17.95 -2.71
N PRO A 592 -22.24 -17.62 -2.99
CA PRO A 592 -23.38 -18.50 -2.68
C PRO A 592 -23.34 -19.83 -3.43
N ILE A 593 -23.86 -20.89 -2.81
CA ILE A 593 -23.90 -22.25 -3.38
C ILE A 593 -25.25 -22.50 -4.07
N HIS A 594 -26.35 -22.02 -3.47
CA HIS A 594 -27.70 -22.27 -3.95
C HIS A 594 -28.13 -21.32 -5.09
N TYR A 595 -27.38 -20.25 -5.34
CA TYR A 595 -27.62 -19.33 -6.45
C TYR A 595 -26.33 -18.73 -6.95
N GLN A 596 -26.36 -18.21 -8.18
CA GLN A 596 -25.23 -17.50 -8.78
C GLN A 596 -25.70 -16.12 -9.22
N LEU A 597 -24.90 -15.10 -8.90
CA LEU A 597 -25.06 -13.77 -9.46
C LEU A 597 -24.00 -13.57 -10.56
N GLU A 598 -24.28 -12.64 -11.47
CA GLU A 598 -23.22 -12.12 -12.33
C GLU A 598 -22.15 -11.45 -11.45
N LYS A 599 -20.88 -11.59 -11.83
CA LYS A 599 -19.76 -11.00 -11.09
C LYS A 599 -20.01 -9.49 -10.92
N PRO A 600 -20.15 -8.98 -9.68
CA PRO A 600 -20.37 -7.57 -9.45
C PRO A 600 -19.26 -6.72 -10.07
N VAL A 601 -19.65 -5.64 -10.74
CA VAL A 601 -18.70 -4.74 -11.39
C VAL A 601 -18.44 -3.51 -10.52
N GLY A 602 -17.16 -3.19 -10.34
CA GLY A 602 -16.71 -2.06 -9.56
C GLY A 602 -16.90 -0.69 -10.22
N ILE A 603 -16.72 0.36 -9.41
CA ILE A 603 -16.69 1.76 -9.86
C ILE A 603 -15.44 2.03 -10.69
N ILE A 604 -14.29 1.50 -10.25
CA ILE A 604 -13.06 1.51 -11.03
C ILE A 604 -13.05 0.25 -11.89
N GLN A 605 -12.88 0.42 -13.20
CA GLN A 605 -12.83 -0.68 -14.16
C GLN A 605 -11.58 -0.52 -15.03
N THR A 606 -10.83 -1.61 -15.17
CA THR A 606 -9.69 -1.68 -16.08
C THR A 606 -10.18 -1.84 -17.52
N GLU A 607 -9.64 -1.02 -18.42
CA GLU A 607 -9.83 -1.17 -19.85
C GLU A 607 -8.81 -2.16 -20.40
N ALA A 608 -9.27 -3.00 -21.33
CA ALA A 608 -8.40 -3.99 -21.94
C ALA A 608 -7.40 -3.32 -22.89
N LEU A 609 -6.12 -3.42 -22.52
CA LEU A 609 -4.98 -3.12 -23.39
C LEU A 609 -4.17 -4.41 -23.56
N THR A 610 -3.60 -4.62 -24.74
CA THR A 610 -2.74 -5.78 -25.00
C THR A 610 -1.28 -5.48 -24.70
N ASN A 611 -0.57 -6.46 -24.13
CA ASN A 611 0.89 -6.43 -23.97
C ASN A 611 1.40 -5.15 -23.29
N VAL A 612 0.78 -4.80 -22.15
CA VAL A 612 1.05 -3.56 -21.41
C VAL A 612 2.41 -3.52 -20.72
N GLY A 613 3.00 -4.68 -20.50
CA GLY A 613 4.36 -4.86 -19.99
C GLY A 613 5.43 -5.05 -21.05
N PHE A 614 5.03 -5.15 -22.33
CA PHE A 614 5.92 -5.45 -23.46
C PHE A 614 6.66 -6.80 -23.39
N ASP A 615 6.18 -7.73 -22.56
CA ASP A 615 6.70 -9.11 -22.45
C ASP A 615 6.74 -9.83 -23.81
N ASP A 616 5.75 -9.55 -24.69
CA ASP A 616 5.69 -10.05 -26.07
C ASP A 616 6.11 -8.99 -27.09
N GLN A 617 7.24 -8.33 -26.80
CA GLN A 617 7.81 -7.28 -27.64
C GLN A 617 6.81 -6.14 -27.91
N LEU A 618 6.62 -5.73 -29.16
CA LEU A 618 5.67 -4.70 -29.58
C LEU A 618 4.36 -5.29 -30.14
N THR A 619 4.05 -6.56 -29.85
CA THR A 619 2.79 -7.18 -30.29
C THR A 619 1.60 -6.37 -29.79
N GLY A 620 0.65 -6.07 -30.69
CA GLY A 620 -0.55 -5.28 -30.38
C GLY A 620 -0.37 -3.75 -30.48
N TRP A 621 0.86 -3.26 -30.68
CA TRP A 621 1.16 -1.83 -30.78
C TRP A 621 1.54 -1.42 -32.21
N THR A 622 1.03 -0.28 -32.67
CA THR A 622 1.51 0.41 -33.88
C THR A 622 2.62 1.36 -33.47
N TYR A 623 3.75 1.41 -34.17
CA TYR A 623 4.88 2.21 -33.70
C TYR A 623 5.77 2.76 -34.83
N SER A 624 6.54 3.79 -34.49
CA SER A 624 7.64 4.35 -35.28
C SER A 624 8.79 4.69 -34.36
N ASP A 625 10.03 4.36 -34.73
CA ASP A 625 11.25 4.64 -33.95
C ASP A 625 11.15 4.23 -32.46
N ALA A 626 10.51 3.08 -32.23
CA ALA A 626 10.35 2.44 -30.93
C ALA A 626 11.05 1.08 -30.91
N SER A 627 11.55 0.68 -29.75
CA SER A 627 12.22 -0.61 -29.54
C SER A 627 11.98 -1.14 -28.13
N ILE A 628 12.39 -2.37 -27.86
CA ILE A 628 12.31 -2.97 -26.52
C ILE A 628 13.70 -3.02 -25.90
N VAL A 629 13.78 -2.65 -24.63
CA VAL A 629 14.97 -2.81 -23.81
C VAL A 629 14.78 -3.91 -22.78
N THR A 630 15.88 -4.57 -22.41
CA THR A 630 15.89 -5.71 -21.49
C THR A 630 16.75 -5.42 -20.26
N ASP A 631 16.73 -6.34 -19.31
CA ASP A 631 17.64 -6.38 -18.15
C ASP A 631 17.63 -5.06 -17.36
N ASP A 632 18.80 -4.49 -17.08
CA ASP A 632 18.99 -3.29 -16.25
C ASP A 632 18.29 -2.03 -16.79
N LEU A 633 17.87 -2.04 -18.07
CA LEU A 633 17.14 -0.93 -18.66
C LEU A 633 15.62 -1.10 -18.56
N SER A 634 15.13 -2.32 -18.40
CA SER A 634 13.70 -2.61 -18.23
C SER A 634 13.25 -2.33 -16.80
N PHE A 635 11.95 -2.06 -16.62
CA PHE A 635 11.35 -1.95 -15.30
C PHE A 635 10.98 -3.34 -14.77
N SER A 636 10.17 -4.09 -15.51
CA SER A 636 9.67 -5.39 -15.07
C SER A 636 9.85 -6.46 -16.13
N ARG A 637 9.82 -7.74 -15.72
CA ARG A 637 9.79 -8.94 -16.59
C ARG A 637 10.81 -8.97 -17.75
N SER A 638 11.93 -8.26 -17.60
CA SER A 638 13.00 -8.14 -18.60
C SER A 638 12.58 -7.48 -19.93
N ALA A 639 11.51 -6.68 -19.95
CA ALA A 639 11.08 -5.97 -21.15
C ALA A 639 10.45 -4.63 -20.79
N SER A 640 10.85 -3.56 -21.49
CA SER A 640 10.14 -2.28 -21.47
C SER A 640 10.26 -1.59 -22.83
N LEU A 641 9.29 -0.75 -23.15
CA LEU A 641 9.29 0.05 -24.37
C LEU A 641 10.29 1.19 -24.23
N GLU A 642 11.11 1.44 -25.26
CA GLU A 642 11.95 2.62 -25.44
C GLU A 642 11.49 3.40 -26.68
N ILE A 643 11.35 4.71 -26.53
CA ILE A 643 11.04 5.66 -27.62
C ILE A 643 12.09 6.78 -27.61
N GLY A 644 12.57 7.18 -28.80
CA GLY A 644 13.45 8.34 -28.95
C GLY A 644 12.99 9.30 -30.05
N GLY A 645 13.48 10.55 -30.00
CA GLY A 645 13.18 11.56 -31.01
C GLY A 645 11.68 11.79 -31.20
N SER A 646 11.22 11.75 -32.45
CA SER A 646 9.80 11.87 -32.81
C SER A 646 9.07 10.52 -32.90
N GLY A 647 9.64 9.47 -32.30
CA GLY A 647 9.04 8.14 -32.28
C GLY A 647 7.77 8.07 -31.43
N TYR A 648 7.00 7.01 -31.61
CA TYR A 648 5.78 6.73 -30.86
C TYR A 648 5.44 5.24 -30.83
N ALA A 649 4.61 4.84 -29.86
CA ALA A 649 3.87 3.58 -29.88
C ALA A 649 2.40 3.85 -29.54
N SER A 650 1.46 3.20 -30.23
CA SER A 650 0.04 3.47 -30.08
C SER A 650 -0.84 2.23 -30.20
N GLN A 651 -2.02 2.28 -29.58
CA GLN A 651 -3.03 1.22 -29.60
C GLN A 651 -4.43 1.83 -29.72
N ALA A 652 -5.28 1.19 -30.53
CA ALA A 652 -6.67 1.60 -30.66
C ALA A 652 -7.43 1.32 -29.36
N ILE A 653 -8.25 2.29 -28.94
CA ILE A 653 -9.03 2.21 -27.71
C ILE A 653 -10.50 2.58 -27.97
N THR A 654 -11.40 2.00 -27.18
CA THR A 654 -12.81 2.37 -27.16
C THR A 654 -13.11 3.09 -25.85
N LEU A 655 -13.71 4.27 -25.95
CA LEU A 655 -14.08 5.11 -24.83
C LEU A 655 -15.60 5.14 -24.70
N THR A 656 -16.08 5.12 -23.47
CA THR A 656 -17.48 5.44 -23.18
C THR A 656 -17.62 6.96 -23.20
N PRO A 657 -18.60 7.54 -23.94
CA PRO A 657 -18.83 8.97 -23.91
C PRO A 657 -19.08 9.50 -22.50
N ASN A 658 -18.64 10.73 -22.28
CA ASN A 658 -18.79 11.49 -21.05
C ASN A 658 -18.35 10.73 -19.78
N THR A 659 -17.24 10.02 -19.88
CA THR A 659 -16.71 9.16 -18.82
C THR A 659 -15.31 9.62 -18.45
N ARG A 660 -14.98 9.56 -17.16
CA ARG A 660 -13.63 9.83 -16.66
C ARG A 660 -12.75 8.61 -16.83
N TYR A 661 -11.53 8.87 -17.26
CA TYR A 661 -10.48 7.87 -17.47
C TYR A 661 -9.20 8.31 -16.76
N SER A 662 -8.36 7.33 -16.46
CA SER A 662 -6.94 7.56 -16.20
C SER A 662 -6.09 6.59 -17.01
N VAL A 663 -5.01 7.10 -17.59
CA VAL A 663 -3.92 6.28 -18.12
C VAL A 663 -2.71 6.50 -17.24
N SER A 664 -2.05 5.41 -16.86
CA SER A 664 -0.85 5.43 -16.03
C SER A 664 0.18 4.43 -16.54
N ALA A 665 1.45 4.65 -16.19
CA ALA A 665 2.54 3.75 -16.50
C ALA A 665 3.72 4.01 -15.55
N PHE A 666 4.65 3.05 -15.48
CA PHE A 666 5.99 3.34 -14.96
C PHE A 666 6.84 3.90 -16.10
N VAL A 667 7.37 5.10 -15.91
CA VAL A 667 8.15 5.83 -16.92
C VAL A 667 9.54 6.21 -16.43
N LYS A 668 10.53 6.09 -17.32
CA LYS A 668 11.89 6.61 -17.13
C LYS A 668 12.18 7.59 -18.27
N GLY A 669 12.76 8.75 -17.95
CA GLY A 669 12.92 9.83 -18.93
C GLY A 669 11.62 10.59 -19.25
N PRO A 670 11.69 11.65 -20.07
CA PRO A 670 10.55 12.54 -20.30
C PRO A 670 9.53 11.92 -21.25
N ALA A 671 8.37 11.58 -20.72
CA ALA A 671 7.35 10.75 -21.36
C ALA A 671 6.05 11.53 -21.58
N GLN A 672 5.30 11.20 -22.62
CA GLN A 672 4.00 11.80 -22.92
C GLN A 672 2.96 10.73 -23.24
N PHE A 673 1.75 10.95 -22.72
CA PHE A 673 0.55 10.25 -23.15
C PHE A 673 -0.29 11.17 -24.03
N ALA A 674 -0.91 10.63 -25.07
CA ALA A 674 -1.89 11.34 -25.87
C ALA A 674 -3.07 10.43 -26.22
N VAL A 675 -4.28 10.99 -26.21
CA VAL A 675 -5.49 10.34 -26.66
C VAL A 675 -6.10 11.21 -27.75
N ASN A 676 -6.13 10.69 -28.98
CA ASN A 676 -6.56 11.46 -30.15
C ASN A 676 -8.01 11.97 -29.98
N GLY A 677 -8.23 13.26 -30.24
CA GLY A 677 -9.51 13.93 -30.03
C GLY A 677 -9.83 14.29 -28.57
N VAL A 678 -8.97 13.94 -27.60
CA VAL A 678 -9.11 14.30 -26.18
C VAL A 678 -8.01 15.27 -25.74
N GLY A 679 -6.74 14.91 -25.88
CA GLY A 679 -5.61 15.74 -25.44
C GLY A 679 -4.31 14.96 -25.25
N SER A 680 -3.34 15.58 -24.58
CA SER A 680 -2.08 14.96 -24.19
C SER A 680 -1.56 15.50 -22.86
N GLN A 681 -0.74 14.70 -22.17
CA GLN A 681 -0.05 15.06 -20.94
C GLN A 681 1.41 14.63 -21.03
N GLY A 682 2.32 15.59 -20.93
CA GLY A 682 3.76 15.37 -20.80
C GLY A 682 4.18 15.25 -19.34
N PHE A 683 5.21 14.43 -19.10
CA PHE A 683 5.83 14.20 -17.80
C PHE A 683 7.33 14.44 -17.94
N ASN A 684 7.85 15.39 -17.15
CA ASN A 684 9.26 15.75 -17.16
C ASN A 684 10.05 14.93 -16.13
N ASN A 685 10.04 13.60 -16.28
CA ASN A 685 10.85 12.74 -15.44
C ASN A 685 12.32 12.82 -15.89
N THR A 686 13.12 13.63 -15.19
CA THR A 686 14.56 13.77 -15.43
C THR A 686 15.39 12.74 -14.65
N SER A 687 14.75 11.88 -13.85
CA SER A 687 15.41 10.79 -13.15
C SER A 687 15.84 9.68 -14.11
N ASN A 688 16.97 9.04 -13.79
CA ASN A 688 17.40 7.80 -14.43
C ASN A 688 16.62 6.57 -13.94
N GLU A 689 15.66 6.75 -13.04
CA GLU A 689 14.82 5.69 -12.52
C GLU A 689 13.39 5.76 -13.05
N TYR A 690 12.75 4.59 -13.13
CA TYR A 690 11.32 4.50 -13.35
C TYR A 690 10.54 5.12 -12.18
N SER A 691 9.55 5.93 -12.50
CA SER A 691 8.56 6.46 -11.58
C SER A 691 7.16 6.24 -12.15
N TRP A 692 6.18 6.01 -11.27
CA TRP A 692 4.80 5.90 -11.72
C TRP A 692 4.23 7.29 -12.00
N VAL A 693 3.58 7.43 -13.16
CA VAL A 693 2.89 8.65 -13.58
C VAL A 693 1.48 8.30 -14.03
N ASN A 694 0.55 9.25 -13.88
CA ASN A 694 -0.82 9.10 -14.38
C ASN A 694 -1.34 10.41 -14.97
N TRP A 695 -2.27 10.27 -15.92
CA TRP A 695 -3.02 11.36 -16.49
C TRP A 695 -4.51 11.03 -16.39
N GLU A 696 -5.28 11.88 -15.72
CA GLU A 696 -6.75 11.82 -15.73
C GLU A 696 -7.32 12.68 -16.85
N PHE A 697 -8.31 12.18 -17.56
CA PHE A 697 -9.02 12.91 -18.60
C PHE A 697 -10.49 12.51 -18.70
N HIS A 698 -11.27 13.27 -19.46
CA HIS A 698 -12.68 13.00 -19.73
C HIS A 698 -12.88 12.76 -21.23
N SER A 699 -13.55 11.67 -21.60
CA SER A 699 -13.70 11.27 -23.02
C SER A 699 -14.53 12.26 -23.85
N GLY A 700 -15.40 13.06 -23.21
CA GLY A 700 -16.31 13.97 -23.92
C GLY A 700 -17.24 13.18 -24.84
N SER A 701 -17.26 13.50 -26.14
CA SER A 701 -18.05 12.74 -27.13
C SER A 701 -17.24 11.69 -27.90
N VAL A 702 -15.97 11.49 -27.55
CA VAL A 702 -15.08 10.56 -28.26
C VAL A 702 -15.39 9.12 -27.85
N GLU A 703 -15.59 8.25 -28.84
CA GLU A 703 -15.89 6.82 -28.66
C GLU A 703 -14.79 5.90 -29.16
N HIS A 704 -14.15 6.25 -30.28
CA HIS A 704 -13.04 5.51 -30.86
C HIS A 704 -11.85 6.43 -30.97
N SER A 705 -10.74 6.02 -30.37
CA SER A 705 -9.53 6.82 -30.31
C SER A 705 -8.29 5.94 -30.37
N GLU A 706 -7.13 6.57 -30.24
CA GLU A 706 -5.83 5.93 -30.21
C GLU A 706 -5.08 6.49 -28.99
N LEU A 707 -4.66 5.59 -28.09
CA LEU A 707 -3.72 5.93 -27.02
C LEU A 707 -2.32 5.89 -27.62
N THR A 708 -1.58 6.99 -27.48
CA THR A 708 -0.21 7.15 -27.98
C THR A 708 0.74 7.43 -26.82
N LEU A 709 1.86 6.71 -26.80
CA LEU A 709 3.02 6.91 -25.93
C LEU A 709 4.13 7.55 -26.78
N SER A 710 4.74 8.63 -26.29
CA SER A 710 5.83 9.32 -27.00
C SER A 710 6.79 10.01 -26.04
N LEU A 711 7.89 10.53 -26.56
CA LEU A 711 8.71 11.51 -25.83
C LEU A 711 7.90 12.80 -25.60
N SER A 712 8.12 13.48 -24.47
CA SER A 712 7.57 14.84 -24.26
C SER A 712 8.20 15.83 -25.25
N GLU A 713 7.38 16.64 -25.92
CA GLU A 713 7.88 17.65 -26.87
C GLU A 713 8.56 18.84 -26.20
N ASN A 714 8.19 19.13 -24.94
CA ASN A 714 8.76 20.20 -24.12
C ASN A 714 9.13 19.64 -22.75
N ILE A 715 10.37 19.86 -22.34
CA ILE A 715 10.91 19.45 -21.03
C ILE A 715 11.49 20.63 -20.28
N ASP A 716 11.52 20.53 -18.95
CA ASP A 716 12.27 21.46 -18.12
C ASP A 716 13.76 21.38 -18.43
N ARG A 717 14.34 22.53 -18.75
CA ARG A 717 15.75 22.71 -19.05
C ARG A 717 16.34 23.70 -18.06
N ASN A 718 17.51 23.37 -17.52
CA ASN A 718 18.25 24.27 -16.65
C ASN A 718 19.26 25.09 -17.45
N THR A 719 19.40 26.37 -17.09
CA THR A 719 20.55 27.19 -17.47
C THR A 719 21.58 27.10 -16.35
N GLU A 720 22.84 26.90 -16.72
CA GLU A 720 23.92 26.73 -15.76
C GLU A 720 24.12 28.00 -14.92
N ILE A 721 24.02 27.85 -13.60
CA ILE A 721 24.36 28.88 -12.61
C ILE A 721 25.60 28.38 -11.85
N GLY A 722 26.67 29.18 -11.86
CA GLY A 722 27.89 28.86 -11.14
C GLY A 722 27.64 28.78 -9.64
N ASP A 723 28.12 27.70 -9.00
CA ASP A 723 27.99 27.48 -7.55
C ASP A 723 26.56 27.69 -7.01
N HIS A 724 25.56 27.16 -7.73
CA HIS A 724 24.14 27.31 -7.40
C HIS A 724 23.74 26.84 -5.99
N GLN A 725 24.44 25.82 -5.45
CA GLN A 725 24.29 25.30 -4.08
C GLN A 725 25.21 25.98 -3.06
N LEU A 726 26.00 26.97 -3.48
CA LEU A 726 26.91 27.73 -2.60
C LEU A 726 27.88 26.86 -1.80
N THR A 727 28.26 25.69 -2.33
CA THR A 727 29.19 24.76 -1.68
C THR A 727 30.62 25.29 -1.78
N ALA A 728 31.00 25.88 -2.91
CA ALA A 728 32.28 26.54 -3.07
C ALA A 728 32.33 27.85 -2.28
N PHE A 729 31.24 28.64 -2.29
CA PHE A 729 31.08 29.80 -1.42
C PHE A 729 31.30 29.43 0.04
N ARG A 730 30.79 28.27 0.48
CA ARG A 730 31.01 27.73 1.83
C ARG A 730 32.45 27.31 2.08
N SER A 731 33.04 26.49 1.22
CA SER A 731 34.43 26.03 1.38
C SER A 731 35.42 27.20 1.43
N ASN A 732 35.11 28.27 0.68
CA ASN A 732 35.92 29.48 0.60
C ASN A 732 35.51 30.54 1.63
N SER A 733 34.84 30.14 2.72
CA SER A 733 34.50 31.01 3.85
C SER A 733 33.72 32.28 3.47
N GLY A 734 32.81 32.18 2.50
CA GLY A 734 31.97 33.27 2.01
C GLY A 734 32.66 34.16 0.97
N THR A 735 33.69 33.67 0.30
CA THR A 735 34.29 34.29 -0.88
C THR A 735 33.95 33.49 -2.13
N SER A 736 33.83 34.16 -3.28
CA SER A 736 33.44 33.51 -4.53
C SER A 736 33.95 34.30 -5.73
N GLU A 737 34.23 33.59 -6.82
CA GLU A 737 34.57 34.17 -8.13
C GLU A 737 33.35 34.41 -9.01
N VAL A 738 32.23 33.71 -8.76
CA VAL A 738 31.01 33.74 -9.60
C VAL A 738 29.87 34.56 -8.98
N TRP A 739 29.68 34.44 -7.67
CA TRP A 739 28.77 35.28 -6.87
C TRP A 739 29.41 36.61 -6.46
N ILE A 740 28.71 37.71 -6.76
CA ILE A 740 29.03 39.07 -6.33
C ILE A 740 28.31 39.33 -5.00
N LYS A 741 29.08 39.75 -3.99
CA LYS A 741 28.52 40.16 -2.70
C LYS A 741 28.16 41.63 -2.70
N HIS A 742 26.90 41.90 -2.38
CA HIS A 742 26.40 43.24 -2.09
C HIS A 742 26.36 43.39 -0.58
N ALA A 743 27.50 43.63 0.07
CA ALA A 743 27.57 43.84 1.52
C ALA A 743 28.89 44.54 1.88
N ASP A 744 28.84 45.35 2.93
CA ASP A 744 30.03 46.03 3.47
C ASP A 744 29.88 46.16 4.99
N ASN A 745 30.20 45.06 5.68
CA ASN A 745 30.05 44.94 7.13
C ASN A 745 30.88 45.99 7.88
N ASP A 746 32.04 46.37 7.36
CA ASP A 746 32.93 47.34 8.01
C ASP A 746 32.35 48.77 7.97
N ASN A 747 31.50 49.06 6.98
CA ASN A 747 30.76 50.32 6.87
C ASN A 747 29.26 50.18 7.20
N GLY A 748 28.87 49.11 7.89
CA GLY A 748 27.51 48.90 8.40
C GLY A 748 26.45 48.60 7.35
N LYS A 749 26.80 48.12 6.15
CA LYS A 749 25.86 47.78 5.07
C LYS A 749 25.51 46.29 5.04
N GLY A 750 25.45 45.67 6.21
CA GLY A 750 25.15 44.25 6.38
C GLY A 750 26.32 43.31 6.05
N ASP A 751 26.08 42.02 6.29
CA ASP A 751 27.02 40.91 6.19
C ASP A 751 26.42 39.79 5.32
N VAL A 752 27.22 39.29 4.39
CA VAL A 752 26.91 38.10 3.59
C VAL A 752 28.06 37.11 3.76
N GLY A 753 27.79 36.07 4.55
CA GLY A 753 28.78 35.05 4.93
C GLY A 753 28.30 33.65 4.63
N SER A 754 29.20 32.68 4.71
CA SER A 754 28.85 31.27 4.49
C SER A 754 28.15 30.62 5.71
N SER A 755 27.32 29.61 5.42
CA SER A 755 26.65 28.74 6.40
C SER A 755 26.78 27.27 5.99
N GLY A 756 26.77 26.38 6.99
CA GLY A 756 26.75 24.93 6.76
C GLY A 756 25.35 24.34 6.64
N ASP A 757 24.32 25.13 6.94
CA ASP A 757 22.93 24.78 6.60
C ASP A 757 22.77 24.67 5.08
N THR A 758 21.89 23.79 4.62
CA THR A 758 21.57 23.61 3.20
C THR A 758 20.13 23.16 3.03
N ALA A 759 19.51 23.48 1.90
CA ALA A 759 18.22 22.96 1.49
C ALA A 759 18.31 21.47 1.10
N PHE A 760 19.43 21.04 0.52
CA PHE A 760 19.60 19.72 -0.09
C PHE A 760 20.92 19.05 0.34
N ASP A 761 21.39 18.10 -0.44
CA ASP A 761 22.49 17.18 -0.17
C ASP A 761 23.79 17.84 0.33
N SER A 762 24.44 18.66 -0.47
CA SER A 762 25.79 19.18 -0.14
C SER A 762 25.74 20.42 0.75
N SER A 763 26.51 20.43 1.85
CA SER A 763 26.54 21.56 2.81
C SER A 763 27.01 22.87 2.16
N GLY A 764 26.10 23.84 2.09
CA GLY A 764 26.37 25.20 1.63
C GLY A 764 25.10 26.05 1.66
N SER A 765 25.24 27.31 2.06
CA SER A 765 24.26 28.38 1.84
C SER A 765 24.89 29.73 2.15
N ALA A 766 24.26 30.81 1.70
CA ALA A 766 24.64 32.18 2.07
C ALA A 766 23.74 32.67 3.20
N ARG A 767 24.39 33.10 4.29
CA ARG A 767 23.77 33.75 5.44
C ARG A 767 23.88 35.26 5.27
N ILE A 768 22.74 35.93 5.33
CA ILE A 768 22.61 37.37 5.11
C ILE A 768 22.02 37.98 6.39
N ARG A 769 22.64 39.03 6.94
CA ARG A 769 22.18 39.68 8.19
C ARG A 769 22.79 41.05 8.41
N PHE A 770 22.26 41.79 9.39
CA PHE A 770 22.94 42.91 10.04
C PHE A 770 23.57 42.45 11.35
N ARG A 771 24.60 43.15 11.84
CA ARG A 771 25.38 42.72 13.01
C ARG A 771 25.50 43.76 14.12
N SER A 772 25.27 45.03 13.83
CA SER A 772 25.48 46.13 14.78
C SER A 772 24.28 47.08 14.85
N ALA A 773 24.09 47.68 16.02
CA ALA A 773 23.06 48.71 16.25
C ALA A 773 23.32 50.00 15.44
N THR A 774 24.53 50.14 14.91
CA THR A 774 24.94 51.26 14.05
C THR A 774 24.82 50.96 12.57
N ASP A 775 24.34 49.77 12.20
CA ASP A 775 24.20 49.39 10.80
C ASP A 775 23.11 50.22 10.09
N ASP A 776 23.29 50.43 8.80
CA ASP A 776 22.31 51.03 7.93
C ASP A 776 21.28 49.98 7.50
N PHE A 777 20.20 49.84 8.29
CA PHE A 777 19.11 48.91 8.01
C PHE A 777 18.33 49.22 6.71
N SER A 778 18.62 50.34 6.03
CA SER A 778 18.09 50.63 4.69
C SER A 778 18.92 50.00 3.57
N ALA A 779 20.12 49.49 3.86
CA ALA A 779 20.91 48.72 2.92
C ALA A 779 20.24 47.38 2.61
N THR A 780 20.53 46.83 1.43
CA THR A 780 19.96 45.56 0.96
C THR A 780 21.05 44.51 0.73
N PRO A 781 21.62 43.92 1.80
CA PRO A 781 22.73 43.00 1.64
C PRO A 781 22.29 41.72 0.92
N GLY A 782 23.17 41.13 0.11
CA GLY A 782 22.88 39.85 -0.55
C GLY A 782 23.84 39.47 -1.66
N LEU A 783 23.36 38.66 -2.60
CA LEU A 783 24.15 38.08 -3.69
C LEU A 783 23.54 38.40 -5.06
N SER A 784 24.41 38.55 -6.07
CA SER A 784 24.02 38.47 -7.48
C SER A 784 25.02 37.66 -8.31
N GLN A 785 24.60 37.19 -9.47
CA GLN A 785 25.44 36.53 -10.46
C GLN A 785 24.95 36.86 -11.87
N VAL A 786 25.88 37.10 -12.79
CA VAL A 786 25.57 37.16 -14.22
C VAL A 786 25.51 35.73 -14.76
N VAL A 787 24.39 35.39 -15.38
CA VAL A 787 24.14 34.09 -16.01
C VAL A 787 24.08 34.31 -17.51
N ASP A 788 24.97 33.63 -18.23
CA ASP A 788 25.10 33.68 -19.68
C ASP A 788 24.36 32.51 -20.37
N ASN A 789 24.36 32.51 -21.71
CA ASN A 789 23.81 31.44 -22.56
C ASN A 789 22.29 31.24 -22.46
N LEU A 790 21.53 32.29 -22.15
CA LEU A 790 20.08 32.26 -22.24
C LEU A 790 19.63 32.22 -23.72
N GLN A 791 18.53 31.52 -23.98
CA GLN A 791 17.84 31.57 -25.26
C GLN A 791 17.00 32.85 -25.34
N ALA A 792 17.20 33.63 -26.39
CA ALA A 792 16.41 34.84 -26.60
C ALA A 792 14.91 34.52 -26.81
N ASN A 793 14.04 35.41 -26.35
CA ASN A 793 12.58 35.40 -26.43
C ASN A 793 11.95 34.16 -25.79
N THR A 794 12.64 33.57 -24.83
CA THR A 794 12.23 32.37 -24.11
C THR A 794 11.72 32.73 -22.73
N ASP A 795 10.64 32.08 -22.30
CA ASP A 795 10.09 32.19 -20.95
C ASP A 795 10.93 31.35 -19.98
N TYR A 796 11.40 32.00 -18.93
CA TYR A 796 12.22 31.44 -17.87
C TYR A 796 11.53 31.56 -16.53
N VAL A 797 11.89 30.67 -15.60
CA VAL A 797 11.58 30.76 -14.18
C VAL A 797 12.90 30.83 -13.42
N PHE A 798 13.12 31.93 -12.70
CA PHE A 798 14.21 32.04 -11.74
C PHE A 798 13.69 31.65 -10.36
N SER A 799 14.37 30.72 -9.68
CA SER A 799 14.01 30.28 -8.35
C SER A 799 15.21 30.11 -7.43
N LEU A 800 14.98 30.15 -6.13
CA LEU A 800 15.94 29.75 -5.11
C LEU A 800 15.21 29.23 -3.86
N TYR A 801 15.94 28.67 -2.90
CA TYR A 801 15.42 28.30 -1.60
C TYR A 801 15.78 29.36 -0.54
N TYR A 802 14.75 29.87 0.13
CA TYR A 802 14.85 30.90 1.16
C TYR A 802 14.53 30.31 2.54
N TYR A 803 15.38 30.61 3.52
CA TYR A 803 15.19 30.15 4.90
C TYR A 803 15.20 31.30 5.88
N ASP A 804 14.17 31.31 6.73
CA ASP A 804 14.09 32.15 7.90
C ASP A 804 13.37 31.39 9.04
N ASN A 805 14.09 31.18 10.15
CA ASN A 805 13.56 30.47 11.30
C ASN A 805 12.65 31.31 12.22
N LYS A 806 12.51 32.62 11.96
CA LYS A 806 11.69 33.54 12.76
C LYS A 806 10.21 33.51 12.36
N LYS A 807 9.87 32.88 11.24
CA LYS A 807 8.49 32.74 10.72
C LYS A 807 7.80 34.12 10.67
N ASP A 808 6.55 34.21 11.13
CA ASP A 808 5.74 35.43 11.17
C ASP A 808 6.40 36.61 11.91
N SER A 809 7.33 36.32 12.83
CA SER A 809 8.04 37.35 13.61
C SER A 809 9.28 37.89 12.90
N SER A 810 9.57 37.45 11.67
CA SER A 810 10.70 37.97 10.94
C SER A 810 10.52 39.46 10.62
N LEU A 811 11.62 40.21 10.75
CA LEU A 811 11.73 41.60 10.33
C LEU A 811 12.28 41.72 8.90
N SER A 812 12.60 40.58 8.28
CA SER A 812 13.32 40.51 7.01
C SER A 812 12.41 40.02 5.90
N GLU A 813 12.54 40.66 4.73
CA GLU A 813 12.01 40.15 3.48
C GLU A 813 13.15 39.87 2.51
N LEU A 814 12.89 38.97 1.56
CA LEU A 814 13.79 38.70 0.45
C LEU A 814 13.26 39.35 -0.82
N ASP A 815 14.04 40.27 -1.38
CA ASP A 815 13.89 40.81 -2.72
C ASP A 815 14.78 40.01 -3.67
N PHE A 816 14.18 39.26 -4.59
CA PHE A 816 14.90 38.48 -5.58
C PHE A 816 14.35 38.72 -6.97
N GLY A 817 15.20 38.56 -7.99
CA GLY A 817 14.80 38.90 -9.34
C GLY A 817 15.91 38.80 -10.37
N VAL A 818 15.60 39.37 -11.52
CA VAL A 818 16.39 39.28 -12.74
C VAL A 818 16.49 40.67 -13.36
N LYS A 819 17.71 41.08 -13.71
CA LYS A 819 18.00 42.35 -14.38
C LYS A 819 18.73 42.14 -15.70
N VAL A 820 18.63 43.14 -16.57
CA VAL A 820 19.50 43.25 -17.75
C VAL A 820 20.96 43.38 -17.28
N VAL A 821 21.91 42.72 -17.94
CA VAL A 821 23.33 42.89 -17.61
C VAL A 821 23.80 44.28 -18.00
N ASN A 822 24.30 45.06 -17.03
CA ASN A 822 24.91 46.37 -17.24
C ASN A 822 26.08 46.56 -16.26
N GLY A 823 27.20 45.88 -16.54
CA GLY A 823 28.28 45.69 -15.57
C GLY A 823 27.92 44.64 -14.50
N ASN A 824 28.76 44.52 -13.47
CA ASN A 824 28.67 43.49 -12.43
C ASN A 824 28.26 44.08 -11.07
N ALA A 825 27.12 44.76 -11.00
CA ALA A 825 26.68 45.47 -9.80
C ALA A 825 25.18 45.84 -9.78
N LEU A 826 24.28 45.03 -10.36
CA LEU A 826 22.83 45.27 -10.36
C LEU A 826 22.39 46.63 -10.95
N MET A 827 23.20 47.20 -11.85
CA MET A 827 22.99 48.52 -12.46
C MET A 827 22.06 48.50 -13.68
N GLY A 828 21.57 47.34 -14.08
CA GLY A 828 20.63 47.19 -15.20
C GLY A 828 19.18 47.46 -14.82
N GLU A 829 18.34 47.55 -15.85
CA GLU A 829 16.89 47.61 -15.68
C GLU A 829 16.35 46.26 -15.18
N THR A 830 15.36 46.31 -14.28
CA THR A 830 14.69 45.11 -13.77
C THR A 830 13.82 44.50 -14.87
N ILE A 831 14.00 43.19 -15.10
CA ILE A 831 13.16 42.40 -16.01
C ILE A 831 11.98 41.81 -15.24
N ALA A 832 12.26 41.20 -14.09
CA ALA A 832 11.26 40.69 -13.17
C ALA A 832 11.83 40.67 -11.75
N GLU A 833 10.97 40.89 -10.76
CA GLU A 833 11.34 40.83 -9.34
C GLU A 833 10.15 40.40 -8.51
N LYS A 834 10.43 39.85 -7.33
CA LYS A 834 9.44 39.50 -6.33
C LYS A 834 10.03 39.73 -4.94
N THR A 835 9.21 40.29 -4.06
CA THR A 835 9.46 40.34 -2.62
C THR A 835 8.68 39.22 -1.95
N VAL A 836 9.31 38.49 -1.04
CA VAL A 836 8.65 37.47 -0.22
C VAL A 836 9.01 37.60 1.25
N HIS A 837 8.01 37.37 2.11
CA HIS A 837 8.21 37.13 3.53
C HIS A 837 8.01 35.63 3.82
N VAL A 838 8.74 35.07 4.79
CA VAL A 838 8.68 33.62 5.07
C VAL A 838 7.27 33.13 5.45
N ARG A 839 6.45 33.98 6.07
CA ARG A 839 5.05 33.71 6.41
C ARG A 839 4.15 33.43 5.20
N ASP A 840 4.57 33.82 4.01
CA ASP A 840 3.81 33.63 2.77
C ASP A 840 4.17 32.31 2.08
N LEU A 841 5.02 31.47 2.70
CA LEU A 841 5.65 30.28 2.09
C LEU A 841 5.27 28.97 2.76
N ASP A 842 4.20 28.91 3.54
CA ASP A 842 3.79 27.69 4.25
C ASP A 842 3.55 26.51 3.30
N ASP A 843 2.93 26.77 2.14
CA ASP A 843 2.62 25.78 1.10
C ASP A 843 3.73 25.60 0.05
N ALA A 844 4.84 26.34 0.15
CA ALA A 844 5.92 26.27 -0.84
C ALA A 844 6.76 24.99 -0.69
N PRO A 845 7.31 24.44 -1.80
CA PRO A 845 8.18 23.26 -1.76
C PRO A 845 9.32 23.41 -0.75
N GLN A 846 9.59 22.34 0.01
CA GLN A 846 10.55 22.33 1.11
C GLN A 846 11.89 21.71 0.67
N GLY A 847 12.99 22.17 1.27
CA GLY A 847 14.29 21.49 1.14
C GLY A 847 14.25 20.10 1.79
N SER A 848 14.97 19.13 1.22
CA SER A 848 14.98 17.74 1.72
C SER A 848 15.85 17.54 2.96
N VAL A 849 16.89 18.36 3.17
CA VAL A 849 17.79 18.26 4.32
C VAL A 849 17.31 19.14 5.48
N LYS A 850 17.05 20.42 5.21
CA LYS A 850 16.48 21.34 6.21
C LYS A 850 15.15 21.88 5.70
N THR A 851 14.08 21.25 6.18
CA THR A 851 12.71 21.50 5.71
C THR A 851 12.27 22.94 5.80
N GLY A 852 12.86 23.78 6.68
CA GLY A 852 12.56 25.21 6.78
C GLY A 852 12.93 26.04 5.54
N PHE A 853 13.80 25.54 4.65
CA PHE A 853 14.06 26.18 3.37
C PHE A 853 12.83 26.03 2.48
N ARG A 854 12.33 27.15 1.95
CA ARG A 854 11.14 27.21 1.09
C ARG A 854 11.51 27.74 -0.29
N LYS A 855 11.03 27.08 -1.34
CA LYS A 855 11.25 27.53 -2.72
C LYS A 855 10.51 28.84 -2.97
N VAL A 856 11.20 29.79 -3.61
CA VAL A 856 10.62 31.05 -4.09
C VAL A 856 10.97 31.19 -5.57
N GLU A 857 10.06 31.72 -6.38
CA GLU A 857 10.24 31.81 -7.82
C GLU A 857 9.57 33.03 -8.46
N VAL A 858 10.14 33.46 -9.58
CA VAL A 858 9.64 34.56 -10.43
C VAL A 858 9.84 34.20 -11.90
N ALA A 859 8.77 34.33 -12.69
CA ALA A 859 8.79 34.09 -14.13
C ALA A 859 9.16 35.36 -14.91
N PHE A 860 9.89 35.21 -16.02
CA PHE A 860 10.23 36.31 -16.91
C PHE A 860 10.45 35.84 -18.35
N ASN A 861 10.26 36.72 -19.33
CA ASN A 861 10.72 36.48 -20.69
C ASN A 861 12.09 37.13 -20.89
N SER A 862 13.04 36.38 -21.44
CA SER A 862 14.41 36.86 -21.71
C SER A 862 14.45 38.00 -22.74
N GLY A 863 13.43 38.17 -23.59
CA GLY A 863 13.44 39.13 -24.69
C GLY A 863 14.67 38.92 -25.59
N ALA A 864 15.34 39.99 -26.03
CA ALA A 864 16.57 39.84 -26.81
C ALA A 864 17.81 39.45 -25.98
N ASN A 865 17.69 39.32 -24.66
CA ASN A 865 18.84 39.10 -23.79
C ASN A 865 19.32 37.64 -23.86
N THR A 866 20.63 37.45 -24.05
CA THR A 866 21.30 36.13 -23.95
C THR A 866 22.08 35.98 -22.64
N SER A 867 22.03 37.00 -21.78
CA SER A 867 22.56 36.99 -20.42
C SER A 867 21.72 37.89 -19.52
N VAL A 868 21.63 37.53 -18.24
CA VAL A 868 20.89 38.29 -17.22
C VAL A 868 21.68 38.30 -15.90
N GLU A 869 21.44 39.29 -15.06
CA GLU A 869 21.96 39.31 -13.68
C GLU A 869 20.84 38.89 -12.72
N ILE A 870 20.97 37.71 -12.10
CA ILE A 870 20.06 37.21 -11.07
C ILE A 870 20.51 37.72 -9.69
N TYR A 871 19.58 37.96 -8.78
CA TYR A 871 19.90 38.41 -7.43
C TYR A 871 18.95 37.92 -6.35
N ALA A 872 19.45 37.92 -5.12
CA ALA A 872 18.69 37.72 -3.90
C ALA A 872 19.26 38.64 -2.81
N LEU A 873 18.48 39.65 -2.41
CA LEU A 873 18.85 40.69 -1.46
C LEU A 873 17.88 40.69 -0.28
N MET A 874 18.39 40.80 0.93
CA MET A 874 17.58 40.95 2.13
C MET A 874 17.25 42.43 2.35
N ARG A 875 16.04 42.73 2.84
CA ARG A 875 15.68 44.06 3.36
C ARG A 875 15.01 43.96 4.72
N ILE A 876 15.14 45.01 5.53
CA ILE A 876 14.40 45.16 6.79
C ILE A 876 13.12 45.96 6.55
N THR A 877 11.98 45.40 6.95
CA THR A 877 10.66 46.01 6.73
C THR A 877 10.27 47.01 7.83
N ASP A 878 10.68 46.73 9.07
CA ASP A 878 10.47 47.62 10.21
C ASP A 878 11.72 47.64 11.10
N SER A 879 12.61 48.59 10.84
CA SER A 879 13.82 48.76 11.65
C SER A 879 13.53 49.25 13.07
N SER A 880 12.32 49.76 13.36
CA SER A 880 11.95 50.21 14.71
C SER A 880 11.61 49.06 15.66
N ALA A 881 11.34 47.87 15.09
CA ALA A 881 11.09 46.64 15.84
C ALA A 881 12.38 45.88 16.22
N ILE A 882 13.55 46.35 15.78
CA ILE A 882 14.84 45.76 16.14
C ILE A 882 15.17 46.17 17.58
N ASP A 883 15.39 45.17 18.45
CA ASP A 883 15.96 45.40 19.76
C ASP A 883 17.47 45.63 19.64
N LEU A 884 17.87 46.90 19.72
CA LEU A 884 19.26 47.34 19.55
C LEU A 884 20.17 46.92 20.71
N ASP A 885 19.62 46.46 21.83
CA ASP A 885 20.38 46.00 23.00
C ASP A 885 20.62 44.48 23.00
N SER A 886 20.08 43.74 22.03
CA SER A 886 20.27 42.29 21.88
C SER A 886 20.99 41.90 20.58
N ASP A 887 21.11 40.60 20.30
CA ASP A 887 21.84 40.10 19.13
C ASP A 887 21.06 40.39 17.83
N ILE A 888 21.41 41.50 17.19
CA ILE A 888 20.83 41.96 15.92
C ILE A 888 21.04 40.93 14.79
N GLY A 889 22.14 40.18 14.83
CA GLY A 889 22.38 39.09 13.90
C GLY A 889 21.27 38.06 13.97
N SER A 890 20.96 37.57 15.16
CA SER A 890 19.89 36.59 15.36
C SER A 890 18.50 37.09 14.93
N GLN A 891 18.23 38.40 15.08
CA GLN A 891 16.96 39.03 14.74
C GLN A 891 16.76 39.23 13.23
N THR A 892 17.84 39.49 12.48
CA THR A 892 17.77 39.88 11.05
C THR A 892 18.21 38.78 10.10
N GLU A 893 18.76 37.68 10.60
CA GLU A 893 19.42 36.68 9.77
C GLU A 893 18.48 35.85 8.89
N VAL A 894 18.78 35.81 7.60
CA VAL A 894 18.15 34.91 6.63
C VAL A 894 19.19 34.08 5.89
N ARG A 895 18.75 33.04 5.18
CA ARG A 895 19.63 32.27 4.29
C ARG A 895 19.01 32.05 2.92
N VAL A 896 19.88 31.91 1.92
CA VAL A 896 19.52 31.54 0.55
C VAL A 896 20.42 30.40 0.07
N ASP A 897 19.84 29.50 -0.73
CA ASP A 897 20.49 28.30 -1.27
C ASP A 897 19.80 27.87 -2.59
N GLU A 898 20.39 26.93 -3.32
CA GLU A 898 19.84 26.22 -4.49
C GLU A 898 19.22 27.16 -5.55
N PHE A 899 20.05 28.00 -6.16
CA PHE A 899 19.61 28.90 -7.24
C PHE A 899 19.38 28.13 -8.54
N ALA A 900 18.22 28.29 -9.18
CA ALA A 900 17.91 27.65 -10.45
C ALA A 900 17.29 28.63 -11.45
N LEU A 901 17.64 28.48 -12.72
CA LEU A 901 17.05 29.22 -13.83
C LEU A 901 16.59 28.21 -14.88
N THR A 902 15.27 27.99 -14.97
CA THR A 902 14.68 26.94 -15.79
C THR A 902 13.85 27.50 -16.94
N TYR A 903 13.70 26.76 -18.03
CA TYR A 903 12.82 27.07 -19.17
C TYR A 903 12.27 25.80 -19.79
N GLN A 904 11.19 25.91 -20.55
CA GLN A 904 10.65 24.82 -21.36
C GLN A 904 11.36 24.80 -22.72
N GLY A 905 11.91 23.65 -23.10
CA GLY A 905 12.57 23.48 -24.39
C GLY A 905 12.47 22.06 -24.93
N ALA A 906 12.78 21.90 -26.21
CA ALA A 906 12.81 20.58 -26.83
C ALA A 906 13.85 19.67 -26.15
N PRO A 907 13.55 18.37 -25.98
CA PRO A 907 14.53 17.41 -25.48
C PRO A 907 15.74 17.31 -26.43
N ALA A 908 16.89 16.93 -25.87
CA ALA A 908 18.08 16.67 -26.68
C ALA A 908 17.84 15.51 -27.65
N SER A 909 18.51 15.48 -28.80
CA SER A 909 18.25 14.51 -29.87
C SER A 909 18.44 13.04 -29.47
N ASP A 910 19.23 12.78 -28.43
CA ASP A 910 19.52 11.47 -27.86
C ASP A 910 18.63 11.10 -26.66
N THR A 911 17.70 11.99 -26.27
CA THR A 911 16.79 11.75 -25.14
C THR A 911 15.84 10.61 -25.47
N LYS A 912 15.60 9.75 -24.46
CA LYS A 912 14.72 8.58 -24.54
C LYS A 912 13.65 8.64 -23.45
N ALA A 913 12.47 8.12 -23.78
CA ALA A 913 11.42 7.78 -22.84
C ALA A 913 11.25 6.27 -22.81
N TYR A 914 11.05 5.73 -21.61
CA TYR A 914 10.78 4.32 -21.41
C TYR A 914 9.43 4.13 -20.72
N PHE A 915 8.71 3.08 -21.07
CA PHE A 915 7.36 2.79 -20.56
C PHE A 915 7.23 1.31 -20.20
N ASP A 916 6.53 1.04 -19.11
CA ASP A 916 6.18 -0.31 -18.65
C ASP A 916 4.87 -0.25 -17.83
N ASP A 917 4.19 -1.39 -17.71
CA ASP A 917 2.93 -1.59 -16.99
C ASP A 917 1.89 -0.50 -17.26
N ILE A 918 1.53 -0.35 -18.54
CA ILE A 918 0.51 0.61 -18.95
C ILE A 918 -0.85 0.16 -18.41
N LEU A 919 -1.47 0.99 -17.59
CA LEU A 919 -2.79 0.76 -17.04
C LEU A 919 -3.74 1.86 -17.49
N MET A 920 -4.84 1.46 -18.12
CA MET A 920 -5.96 2.35 -18.40
C MET A 920 -7.17 1.91 -17.58
N ILE A 921 -7.72 2.84 -16.81
CA ILE A 921 -8.93 2.63 -16.01
C ILE A 921 -9.98 3.67 -16.35
N LYS A 922 -11.25 3.30 -16.17
CA LYS A 922 -12.37 4.24 -16.13
C LYS A 922 -13.03 4.24 -14.76
N ARG A 923 -13.67 5.37 -14.45
CA ARG A 923 -14.55 5.51 -13.29
C ARG A 923 -16.00 5.59 -13.76
N ILE A 924 -16.82 4.67 -13.29
CA ILE A 924 -18.28 4.74 -13.42
C ILE A 924 -18.81 5.61 -12.30
N GLU A 925 -19.33 6.79 -12.65
CA GLU A 925 -20.04 7.64 -11.69
C GLU A 925 -21.35 6.94 -11.31
N LYS A 926 -21.59 6.76 -10.01
CA LYS A 926 -22.79 6.14 -9.43
C LYS A 926 -23.58 7.16 -8.64
#